data_AF-A0A8T1TQG8-F1
#
_entry.id   AF-A0A8T1TQG8-F1
#
_cell.length_a   1.000
_cell.length_b   1.000
_cell.length_c   1.000
_cell.angle_alpha   90.00
_cell.angle_beta   90.00
_cell.angle_gamma   90.00
#
_symmetry.space_group_name_H-M   'P 1'
#
loop_
_entity.id
_entity.type
_entity.pdbx_description
1 polymer ?
#
loop_
_entity_poly.entity_id
_entity_poly.type
_entity_poly.pdbx_seq_one_letter_code
_entity_poly.pdbx_strand_id
1 'polypeptide(L)'
;MPHECKFHEWNQRFKATFHKESATLAIAPPPADVRTAGIAVHGPDGRIRLDVAEEEEIDLDALRRRSRSTIDEEEDLRLEEATRNTPPVLNICVMIVGTRGDVQPFLAIAQRLQKDGHRVRLATHAIYRDFVTSYGVEFYPLGGDPKELAAYMVKTGGHLIPTKVETIQKDVPRNLQMIDEILHSTWPAVSAADPEGGGPGVKGEPFRAQAIISNPVTYGHIHVAERLGVPLHIMFPQPWVPTTAFPHPLANMPYTGKSQKRNYLSYKLVDLLMWQGTEGIVNEFRTEVLGLRKIRKGDGGRDILLDLHIPHAFMWSPELVPKPKDWGDLYDVVGTVVLKGTASSYTPTPELEAFLGTDEGPIFVGFGSMVLEDPKATTKMIIEAARQANVRVLIQSSWSDMAGDLTIPDNIFFLGNCPHDWLMPRMSAVVHHGGAGTTAAGLLAGKPTFIVPFFGDQPFWGWAVQRAGVGVTPCPIEELTTEKLRVAFEGLQSLKMRSRAVEIQQKMQQEDGAEEAVRCFYRHLPLQGMRCDLDHARVATKWCQKNKLKLCEVCDFVIASQPENFERKVVDYHFVDYTARGPAHGFAGASAGAAAFFHELGGAFKDVVVKPARGFREEGPKGAVIGVVKATGNIGVKFDVGTKTPDAISESKIEEWRQYSKLQKVKSERILKIFEGTTVPPMNICLATIGTWDNNVKQLVAIGMRMAADGHRVRVAANEEFRADIVARGLEFYPLAGAVKNFHDFIKYLHETKNANVIQKHKAGRPVLGPFKDLVYSLWPAANGADPHGRGHNIPGEHFRADALFWHPLLFGHVHVAERLGIPLQCFSLVPLSPTFAMPHVLSAFLMDDISQLGREFKKTNWLSYGVVDTVLWRGMENILNDFREHIGLRGHCNQPSPLVEWRIPHVYLWNPTLLQRPVDWGRELSVAGYVTLKDEREMEKMRKFKWSRSLNDFTLETCNPVIYFGVSTYCLESLQIDRLLRQIDEAAEQANVKILFQAREGRSNHSLYHSENIYEVESNFPYSLILRKVAATIHWGEPAIVEEGLAAGKPVGICVSVSSQYYAACMCVTAGVGIPPIDLKNCTVESLVSSFQHILQPEIRDKAQQVAKTFKPEQALEKAVANFYLNLPLRAMRCDIDEDKIARIYDPRLELKLSFDAYIAIQPLRTHDDTDDVSYKPLWYDGRRPAKFMLRDIAGDQEPLDQKPIHGLESIRKALTSFASHESTDSLPEAPRSVLSRLTSRVVMVVEKPKYWETPEQEATE
;
A
#
# COMPACT_ATOMS: atom_id res chain seq x y z
N MET A 1 22.29 -38.16 13.12
CA MET A 1 21.78 -37.39 11.96
C MET A 1 22.30 -35.96 12.10
N PRO A 2 22.74 -35.28 11.02
CA PRO A 2 23.21 -33.91 11.12
C PRO A 2 22.03 -32.95 11.34
N HIS A 3 22.09 -32.12 12.37
CA HIS A 3 21.19 -30.98 12.53
C HIS A 3 21.79 -29.79 11.76
N GLU A 4 21.31 -29.54 10.55
CA GLU A 4 21.75 -28.37 9.78
C GLU A 4 21.25 -27.06 10.40
N CYS A 5 22.12 -26.06 10.41
CA CYS A 5 22.02 -24.93 11.33
C CYS A 5 21.15 -23.80 10.76
N LYS A 6 19.86 -23.79 11.13
CA LYS A 6 18.90 -22.73 10.78
C LYS A 6 19.38 -21.30 11.08
N PHE A 7 20.30 -21.14 12.03
CA PHE A 7 20.94 -19.86 12.37
C PHE A 7 21.64 -19.19 11.16
N HIS A 8 22.08 -19.97 10.15
CA HIS A 8 22.77 -19.42 8.97
C HIS A 8 21.80 -18.77 7.97
N GLU A 9 20.74 -19.47 7.55
CA GLU A 9 19.69 -18.89 6.70
C GLU A 9 19.05 -17.67 7.37
N TRP A 10 18.80 -17.79 8.67
CA TRP A 10 18.21 -16.73 9.46
C TRP A 10 19.09 -15.47 9.46
N ASN A 11 20.40 -15.60 9.77
CA ASN A 11 21.36 -14.49 9.74
C ASN A 11 21.57 -13.91 8.32
N GLN A 12 21.37 -14.71 7.25
CA GLN A 12 21.31 -14.16 5.89
C GLN A 12 20.03 -13.36 5.62
N ARG A 13 18.85 -13.83 6.06
CA ARG A 13 17.59 -13.05 6.00
C ARG A 13 17.74 -11.72 6.75
N PHE A 14 18.29 -11.72 7.97
CA PHE A 14 18.63 -10.51 8.76
C PHE A 14 19.48 -9.53 7.95
N LYS A 15 20.56 -10.02 7.32
CA LYS A 15 21.46 -9.20 6.49
C LYS A 15 20.75 -8.71 5.24
N ALA A 16 19.80 -9.48 4.71
CA ALA A 16 18.87 -9.07 3.68
C ALA A 16 17.76 -8.09 4.14
N THR A 17 17.55 -7.87 5.45
CA THR A 17 16.66 -6.80 5.97
C THR A 17 17.45 -5.52 6.24
N PHE A 18 18.21 -5.44 7.34
CA PHE A 18 18.70 -4.18 7.93
C PHE A 18 19.60 -3.30 7.04
N HIS A 19 20.54 -3.88 6.26
CA HIS A 19 21.33 -3.16 5.25
C HIS A 19 20.49 -2.42 4.15
N LYS A 20 19.16 -2.52 4.17
CA LYS A 20 18.22 -1.88 3.23
C LYS A 20 17.60 -0.61 3.83
N GLU A 21 17.53 -0.54 5.15
CA GLU A 21 16.90 0.53 5.92
C GLU A 21 17.95 1.56 6.40
N SER A 22 19.24 1.19 6.34
CA SER A 22 20.39 2.08 6.61
C SER A 22 20.60 3.21 5.58
N ALA A 23 19.78 3.31 4.54
CA ALA A 23 19.85 4.38 3.53
C ALA A 23 18.45 4.86 3.15
N THR A 24 18.15 6.13 3.44
CA THR A 24 16.88 6.81 3.11
C THR A 24 15.60 6.18 3.68
N LEU A 25 15.60 6.00 5.00
CA LEU A 25 14.38 6.10 5.81
C LEU A 25 13.70 7.46 5.61
N ALA A 26 12.84 7.57 4.60
CA ALA A 26 11.84 8.63 4.49
C ALA A 26 10.53 8.10 5.11
N ILE A 27 10.42 8.20 6.44
CA ILE A 27 9.28 7.68 7.22
C ILE A 27 7.99 8.31 6.66
N ALA A 28 7.06 7.46 6.19
CA ALA A 28 5.74 7.90 5.77
C ALA A 28 5.06 8.60 6.97
N PRO A 29 4.72 9.90 6.89
CA PRO A 29 4.49 10.66 8.11
C PRO A 29 3.13 10.29 8.73
N PRO A 30 2.97 10.45 10.06
CA PRO A 30 1.78 9.97 10.77
C PRO A 30 0.49 10.67 10.29
N PRO A 31 -0.69 10.08 10.54
CA PRO A 31 -1.99 10.65 10.13
C PRO A 31 -2.20 12.10 10.60
N ALA A 32 -2.99 12.92 9.90
CA ALA A 32 -2.98 14.37 10.15
C ALA A 32 -3.54 14.81 11.52
N ASP A 33 -4.30 13.96 12.22
CA ASP A 33 -4.64 14.11 13.65
C ASP A 33 -3.38 14.09 14.58
N VAL A 34 -2.23 13.69 14.03
CA VAL A 34 -0.87 13.86 14.61
C VAL A 34 -0.20 15.17 14.18
N ARG A 35 -0.57 15.75 13.05
CA ARG A 35 0.21 16.84 12.41
C ARG A 35 -0.16 18.25 12.89
N THR A 36 -1.33 18.46 13.47
CA THR A 36 -1.65 19.67 14.25
C THR A 36 -1.07 19.61 15.68
N ALA A 37 -0.42 18.52 16.07
CA ALA A 37 -0.11 18.26 17.48
C ALA A 37 1.33 17.77 17.77
N GLY A 38 2.23 17.77 16.78
CA GLY A 38 3.67 17.58 17.00
C GLY A 38 4.52 17.27 15.76
N ILE A 39 5.55 18.09 15.53
CA ILE A 39 6.63 17.85 14.57
C ILE A 39 7.85 17.33 15.31
N ALA A 40 8.26 16.10 15.01
CA ALA A 40 9.51 15.52 15.50
C ALA A 40 10.71 16.10 14.73
N VAL A 41 11.28 17.20 15.22
CA VAL A 41 12.47 17.83 14.63
C VAL A 41 13.74 17.17 15.16
N HIS A 42 14.59 16.65 14.28
CA HIS A 42 15.86 16.06 14.69
C HIS A 42 16.90 17.14 15.02
N GLY A 43 17.43 17.13 16.24
CA GLY A 43 18.62 17.89 16.61
C GLY A 43 19.90 17.27 16.04
N PRO A 44 20.96 18.08 15.81
CA PRO A 44 22.27 17.58 15.35
C PRO A 44 23.01 16.75 16.43
N ASP A 45 22.49 16.75 17.66
CA ASP A 45 22.89 15.93 18.81
C ASP A 45 22.13 14.59 18.90
N GLY A 46 21.28 14.27 17.91
CA GLY A 46 20.46 13.06 17.90
C GLY A 46 19.17 13.15 18.73
N ARG A 47 18.90 14.27 19.42
CA ARG A 47 17.69 14.44 20.23
C ARG A 47 16.48 14.72 19.33
N ILE A 48 15.35 14.05 19.60
CA ILE A 48 14.08 14.30 18.89
C ILE A 48 13.33 15.41 19.63
N ARG A 49 13.32 16.61 19.03
CA ARG A 49 12.63 17.79 19.57
C ARG A 49 11.22 17.85 19.01
N LEU A 50 10.25 17.41 19.82
CA LEU A 50 8.83 17.43 19.45
C LEU A 50 8.22 18.82 19.69
N ASP A 51 8.39 19.68 18.68
CA ASP A 51 7.83 21.02 18.57
C ASP A 51 6.36 20.93 18.14
N VAL A 52 5.46 21.55 18.89
CA VAL A 52 4.04 21.23 18.92
C VAL A 52 3.25 22.52 18.81
N ALA A 53 2.21 22.54 17.97
CA ALA A 53 1.35 23.70 17.81
C ALA A 53 0.64 24.07 19.12
N GLU A 54 0.16 25.30 19.22
CA GLU A 54 -0.35 25.85 20.47
C GLU A 54 -1.58 25.08 20.97
N GLU A 55 -1.77 25.01 22.30
CA GLU A 55 -2.60 23.97 22.94
C GLU A 55 -4.09 24.01 22.53
N GLU A 56 -4.54 25.06 21.84
CA GLU A 56 -5.90 25.30 21.39
C GLU A 56 -6.27 24.56 20.07
N GLU A 57 -5.33 24.31 19.14
CA GLU A 57 -5.64 23.79 17.78
C GLU A 57 -6.04 22.30 17.70
N ILE A 58 -5.98 21.57 18.82
CA ILE A 58 -5.93 20.10 18.82
C ILE A 58 -7.21 19.52 19.46
N ASP A 59 -8.11 18.92 18.67
CA ASP A 59 -9.38 18.32 19.13
C ASP A 59 -9.14 17.01 19.91
N LEU A 60 -9.23 17.08 21.24
CA LEU A 60 -9.16 15.90 22.12
C LEU A 60 -10.41 15.03 22.05
N ASP A 61 -11.58 15.59 21.76
CA ASP A 61 -12.82 14.82 21.76
C ASP A 61 -12.99 14.05 20.45
N ALA A 62 -12.36 14.46 19.35
CA ALA A 62 -12.16 13.60 18.17
C ALA A 62 -11.30 12.38 18.50
N LEU A 63 -10.16 12.60 19.17
CA LEU A 63 -9.24 11.53 19.58
C LEU A 63 -9.86 10.60 20.65
N ARG A 64 -10.72 11.13 21.53
CA ARG A 64 -11.42 10.37 22.60
C ARG A 64 -12.72 9.70 22.16
N ARG A 65 -13.26 10.02 20.98
CA ARG A 65 -14.58 9.51 20.50
C ARG A 65 -14.65 7.99 20.24
N ARG A 66 -13.58 7.23 20.52
CA ARG A 66 -13.58 5.75 20.61
C ARG A 66 -13.53 5.18 22.04
N SER A 67 -13.46 6.02 23.10
CA SER A 67 -13.11 5.58 24.46
C SER A 67 -14.20 5.84 25.52
N ARG A 68 -15.48 5.86 25.12
CA ARG A 68 -16.63 5.95 26.04
C ARG A 68 -17.76 5.02 25.63
N SER A 69 -17.79 3.84 26.24
CA SER A 69 -19.02 3.10 26.52
C SER A 69 -19.30 3.24 28.02
N THR A 70 -20.18 4.15 28.40
CA THR A 70 -20.66 4.25 29.79
C THR A 70 -21.53 3.03 30.10
N ILE A 71 -21.10 2.22 31.06
CA ILE A 71 -21.91 1.16 31.65
C ILE A 71 -22.71 1.81 32.78
N ASP A 72 -24.02 1.92 32.62
CA ASP A 72 -24.98 2.30 33.66
C ASP A 72 -26.26 1.48 33.43
N GLU A 73 -26.48 0.46 34.25
CA GLU A 73 -27.76 -0.24 34.41
C GLU A 73 -27.77 -1.06 35.73
N GLU A 74 -27.66 -0.36 36.87
CA GLU A 74 -27.92 -0.95 38.19
C GLU A 74 -29.44 -1.14 38.42
N GLU A 75 -30.04 -2.26 37.97
CA GLU A 75 -31.33 -2.69 38.55
C GLU A 75 -31.64 -4.20 38.47
N ASP A 76 -30.66 -5.10 38.69
CA ASP A 76 -30.97 -6.54 38.87
C ASP A 76 -29.95 -7.32 39.75
N LEU A 77 -29.73 -6.87 40.99
CA LEU A 77 -28.86 -7.53 41.99
C LEU A 77 -29.50 -7.57 43.39
N ARG A 78 -29.34 -8.71 44.10
CA ARG A 78 -29.15 -8.84 45.57
C ARG A 78 -29.23 -10.26 46.19
N LEU A 79 -29.47 -11.33 45.41
CA LEU A 79 -29.62 -12.69 45.98
C LEU A 79 -28.78 -13.83 45.34
N GLU A 80 -28.02 -13.60 44.26
CA GLU A 80 -27.08 -14.60 43.67
C GLU A 80 -25.59 -14.17 43.74
N GLU A 81 -25.31 -13.06 44.42
CA GLU A 81 -24.07 -12.28 44.26
C GLU A 81 -22.79 -13.02 44.66
N ALA A 82 -22.86 -13.93 45.65
CA ALA A 82 -21.70 -14.62 46.20
C ALA A 82 -21.07 -15.64 45.24
N THR A 83 -21.82 -16.19 44.27
CA THR A 83 -21.35 -17.25 43.36
C THR A 83 -21.10 -16.78 41.93
N ARG A 84 -21.60 -15.61 41.53
CA ARG A 84 -21.44 -15.10 40.16
C ARG A 84 -20.00 -14.61 39.85
N ASN A 85 -19.31 -14.03 40.84
CA ASN A 85 -18.08 -13.26 40.63
C ASN A 85 -16.75 -14.06 40.70
N THR A 86 -16.73 -15.27 41.26
CA THR A 86 -15.49 -16.08 41.36
C THR A 86 -15.23 -16.83 40.04
N PRO A 87 -14.06 -16.66 39.37
CA PRO A 87 -13.80 -17.34 38.10
C PRO A 87 -13.81 -18.87 38.23
N PRO A 88 -14.18 -19.62 37.16
CA PRO A 88 -13.91 -21.06 37.10
C PRO A 88 -12.40 -21.31 37.16
N VAL A 89 -11.97 -22.52 37.53
CA VAL A 89 -10.53 -22.83 37.60
C VAL A 89 -9.91 -22.80 36.20
N LEU A 90 -8.88 -21.97 36.02
CA LEU A 90 -8.22 -21.71 34.74
C LEU A 90 -6.81 -22.33 34.65
N ASN A 91 -6.45 -22.76 33.45
CA ASN A 91 -5.06 -22.83 32.97
C ASN A 91 -4.64 -21.43 32.47
N ILE A 92 -3.74 -20.73 33.17
CA ILE A 92 -3.30 -19.37 32.81
C ILE A 92 -1.86 -19.39 32.32
N CYS A 93 -1.60 -18.85 31.13
CA CYS A 93 -0.25 -18.61 30.64
C CYS A 93 0.15 -17.15 30.86
N VAL A 94 1.29 -16.93 31.51
CA VAL A 94 1.84 -15.61 31.83
C VAL A 94 3.12 -15.42 31.02
N MET A 95 3.08 -14.61 29.97
CA MET A 95 4.09 -14.55 28.91
C MET A 95 4.93 -13.27 29.02
N ILE A 96 6.18 -13.38 29.45
CA ILE A 96 7.02 -12.23 29.80
C ILE A 96 8.39 -12.30 29.11
N VAL A 97 8.61 -11.38 28.19
CA VAL A 97 9.93 -11.08 27.62
C VAL A 97 10.56 -9.93 28.38
N GLY A 98 11.81 -10.08 28.84
CA GLY A 98 12.51 -9.04 29.58
C GLY A 98 13.59 -9.52 30.55
N THR A 99 14.04 -8.61 31.39
CA THR A 99 15.03 -8.85 32.44
C THR A 99 14.39 -9.49 33.68
N ARG A 100 15.20 -9.84 34.69
CA ARG A 100 14.68 -10.27 36.00
C ARG A 100 13.72 -9.24 36.62
N GLY A 101 13.93 -7.94 36.37
CA GLY A 101 13.04 -6.87 36.85
C GLY A 101 11.64 -6.94 36.23
N ASP A 102 11.53 -7.44 35.01
CA ASP A 102 10.27 -7.65 34.30
C ASP A 102 9.60 -8.96 34.73
N VAL A 103 10.36 -10.03 34.97
CA VAL A 103 9.86 -11.37 35.35
C VAL A 103 9.41 -11.45 36.82
N GLN A 104 10.16 -10.83 37.74
CA GLN A 104 9.95 -10.98 39.19
C GLN A 104 8.55 -10.54 39.70
N PRO A 105 7.93 -9.45 39.18
CA PRO A 105 6.54 -9.10 39.49
C PRO A 105 5.54 -10.23 39.17
N PHE A 106 5.72 -10.90 38.04
CA PHE A 106 4.79 -11.93 37.57
C PHE A 106 4.87 -13.24 38.35
N LEU A 107 5.95 -13.50 39.08
CA LEU A 107 5.98 -14.57 40.07
C LEU A 107 5.03 -14.29 41.24
N ALA A 108 4.94 -13.03 41.70
CA ALA A 108 4.01 -12.65 42.76
C ALA A 108 2.55 -12.80 42.30
N ILE A 109 2.25 -12.38 41.06
CA ILE A 109 0.93 -12.56 40.43
C ILE A 109 0.62 -14.04 40.21
N ALA A 110 1.57 -14.84 39.70
CA ALA A 110 1.39 -16.28 39.48
C ALA A 110 1.12 -17.04 40.79
N GLN A 111 1.91 -16.80 41.84
CA GLN A 111 1.66 -17.36 43.17
C GLN A 111 0.33 -16.90 43.76
N ARG A 112 -0.13 -15.69 43.44
CA ARG A 112 -1.45 -15.19 43.88
C ARG A 112 -2.60 -15.88 43.14
N LEU A 113 -2.49 -16.11 41.83
CA LEU A 113 -3.44 -16.88 41.04
C LEU A 113 -3.49 -18.37 41.46
N GLN A 114 -2.34 -18.97 41.77
CA GLN A 114 -2.26 -20.35 42.29
C GLN A 114 -3.03 -20.54 43.61
N LYS A 115 -3.13 -19.51 44.46
CA LYS A 115 -3.92 -19.56 45.71
C LYS A 115 -5.43 -19.68 45.46
N ASP A 116 -5.92 -19.23 44.30
CA ASP A 116 -7.31 -19.44 43.87
C ASP A 116 -7.49 -20.77 43.09
N GLY A 117 -6.51 -21.68 43.21
CA GLY A 117 -6.51 -23.00 42.60
C GLY A 117 -6.20 -23.03 41.10
N HIS A 118 -5.84 -21.90 40.50
CA HIS A 118 -5.52 -21.83 39.07
C HIS A 118 -4.18 -22.52 38.74
N ARG A 119 -4.12 -23.21 37.60
CA ARG A 119 -2.89 -23.80 37.07
C ARG A 119 -2.14 -22.76 36.27
N VAL A 120 -1.11 -22.16 36.87
CA VAL A 120 -0.38 -21.04 36.29
C VAL A 120 0.99 -21.48 35.76
N ARG A 121 1.28 -21.08 34.51
CA ARG A 121 2.57 -21.26 33.85
C ARG A 121 3.14 -19.90 33.48
N LEU A 122 4.38 -19.63 33.89
CA LEU A 122 5.14 -18.43 33.51
C LEU A 122 6.11 -18.81 32.38
N ALA A 123 5.83 -18.29 31.18
CA ALA A 123 6.67 -18.44 30.01
C ALA A 123 7.62 -17.24 29.88
N THR A 124 8.93 -17.50 29.93
CA THR A 124 9.98 -16.47 29.82
C THR A 124 11.32 -17.09 29.38
N HIS A 125 12.38 -16.29 29.26
CA HIS A 125 13.70 -16.72 28.80
C HIS A 125 14.26 -17.89 29.65
N ALA A 126 14.88 -18.87 28.99
CA ALA A 126 15.37 -20.11 29.60
C ALA A 126 16.25 -19.91 30.85
N ILE A 127 17.04 -18.82 30.90
CA ILE A 127 17.93 -18.49 32.02
C ILE A 127 17.20 -18.25 33.36
N TYR A 128 15.87 -18.09 33.34
CA TYR A 128 15.05 -17.94 34.54
C TYR A 128 14.31 -19.22 34.95
N ARG A 129 14.52 -20.38 34.28
CA ARG A 129 13.87 -21.66 34.65
C ARG A 129 13.98 -21.95 36.15
N ASP A 130 15.20 -21.95 36.67
CA ASP A 130 15.47 -22.30 38.07
C ASP A 130 14.86 -21.26 39.02
N PHE A 131 14.88 -19.98 38.65
CA PHE A 131 14.27 -18.89 39.42
C PHE A 131 12.74 -18.98 39.45
N VAL A 132 12.08 -19.34 38.34
CA VAL A 132 10.62 -19.50 38.30
C VAL A 132 10.19 -20.75 39.08
N THR A 133 10.86 -21.88 38.82
CA THR A 133 10.51 -23.17 39.42
C THR A 133 10.80 -23.22 40.92
N SER A 134 11.81 -22.50 41.43
CA SER A 134 12.07 -22.40 42.88
C SER A 134 10.93 -21.75 43.68
N TYR A 135 10.01 -21.03 43.01
CA TYR A 135 8.80 -20.45 43.62
C TYR A 135 7.54 -21.31 43.40
N GLY A 136 7.67 -22.52 42.84
CA GLY A 136 6.56 -23.47 42.65
C GLY A 136 5.65 -23.16 41.46
N VAL A 137 6.11 -22.38 40.49
CA VAL A 137 5.35 -21.99 39.28
C VAL A 137 5.80 -22.84 38.09
N GLU A 138 4.88 -23.30 37.24
CA GLU A 138 5.25 -24.00 36.00
C GLU A 138 6.01 -23.07 35.06
N PHE A 139 7.02 -23.59 34.36
CA PHE A 139 7.83 -22.83 33.42
C PHE A 139 7.50 -23.17 31.96
N TYR A 140 7.86 -22.28 31.03
CA TYR A 140 8.11 -22.65 29.64
C TYR A 140 9.15 -21.71 29.00
N PRO A 141 10.16 -22.23 28.26
CA PRO A 141 11.18 -21.40 27.63
C PRO A 141 10.64 -20.60 26.44
N LEU A 142 10.60 -19.28 26.56
CA LEU A 142 10.51 -18.37 25.41
C LEU A 142 11.89 -18.14 24.78
N GLY A 143 11.90 -17.76 23.50
CA GLY A 143 13.11 -17.48 22.72
C GLY A 143 13.82 -16.17 23.10
N GLY A 144 14.96 -15.91 22.45
CA GLY A 144 15.81 -14.74 22.68
C GLY A 144 16.60 -14.76 24.00
N ASP A 145 17.72 -14.01 24.05
CA ASP A 145 18.51 -13.77 25.26
C ASP A 145 18.23 -12.35 25.80
N PRO A 146 17.80 -12.18 27.07
CA PRO A 146 17.48 -10.86 27.61
C PRO A 146 18.70 -9.96 27.84
N LYS A 147 19.93 -10.52 27.89
CA LYS A 147 21.17 -9.74 27.92
C LYS A 147 21.46 -9.11 26.56
N GLU A 148 21.27 -9.86 25.47
CA GLU A 148 21.41 -9.33 24.12
C GLU A 148 20.37 -8.24 23.84
N LEU A 149 19.11 -8.39 24.32
CA LEU A 149 18.08 -7.35 24.20
C LEU A 149 18.48 -6.07 24.95
N ALA A 150 18.95 -6.21 26.20
CA ALA A 150 19.39 -5.07 27.00
C ALA A 150 20.63 -4.39 26.39
N ALA A 151 21.62 -5.16 25.94
CA ALA A 151 22.84 -4.65 25.31
C ALA A 151 22.55 -3.93 23.98
N TYR A 152 21.62 -4.45 23.17
CA TYR A 152 21.13 -3.75 21.98
C TYR A 152 20.52 -2.39 22.33
N MET A 153 19.60 -2.34 23.29
CA MET A 153 18.92 -1.10 23.69
C MET A 153 19.88 -0.08 24.32
N VAL A 154 20.91 -0.50 25.06
CA VAL A 154 22.01 0.40 25.49
C VAL A 154 22.75 0.95 24.27
N LYS A 155 23.17 0.07 23.33
CA LYS A 155 23.94 0.43 22.14
C LYS A 155 23.18 1.35 21.16
N THR A 156 21.85 1.35 21.20
CA THR A 156 21.00 2.29 20.45
C THR A 156 20.56 3.52 21.24
N GLY A 157 20.91 3.68 22.52
CA GLY A 157 20.34 4.74 23.37
C GLY A 157 18.81 4.65 23.51
N GLY A 158 18.26 3.45 23.33
CA GLY A 158 16.82 3.17 23.21
C GLY A 158 16.14 3.76 21.97
N HIS A 159 16.89 4.32 21.01
CA HIS A 159 16.29 4.73 19.74
C HIS A 159 15.70 3.51 19.01
N LEU A 160 14.40 3.58 18.69
CA LEU A 160 13.68 2.58 17.88
C LEU A 160 14.33 2.35 16.51
N ILE A 161 15.03 3.36 16.00
CA ILE A 161 15.84 3.32 14.78
C ILE A 161 17.27 3.72 15.18
N PRO A 162 18.27 2.81 15.16
CA PRO A 162 19.64 3.18 15.48
C PRO A 162 20.22 4.20 14.49
N THR A 163 21.06 5.10 15.00
CA THR A 163 21.66 6.22 14.24
C THR A 163 23.03 5.89 13.65
N LYS A 164 23.79 4.98 14.28
CA LYS A 164 25.13 4.57 13.84
C LYS A 164 25.03 3.48 12.78
N VAL A 165 25.50 3.75 11.55
CA VAL A 165 25.43 2.81 10.40
C VAL A 165 25.96 1.40 10.74
N GLU A 166 27.03 1.28 11.52
CA GLU A 166 27.52 -0.04 11.96
C GLU A 166 26.49 -0.81 12.79
N THR A 167 25.73 -0.14 13.66
CA THR A 167 24.66 -0.75 14.45
C THR A 167 23.51 -1.21 13.57
N ILE A 168 23.19 -0.45 12.51
CA ILE A 168 22.20 -0.76 11.46
C ILE A 168 22.70 -1.86 10.49
N GLN A 169 23.96 -2.30 10.61
CA GLN A 169 24.55 -3.37 9.79
C GLN A 169 25.03 -4.60 10.59
N LYS A 170 24.99 -4.55 11.92
CA LYS A 170 25.46 -5.62 12.82
C LYS A 170 24.44 -6.06 13.86
N ASP A 171 23.70 -5.12 14.47
CA ASP A 171 22.83 -5.35 15.65
C ASP A 171 21.33 -5.11 15.36
N VAL A 172 21.05 -4.40 14.26
CA VAL A 172 20.05 -4.70 13.19
C VAL A 172 21.07 -5.18 12.07
N PRO A 173 21.27 -6.39 11.41
CA PRO A 173 20.73 -7.89 11.26
C PRO A 173 19.78 -9.81 13.40
N ARG A 174 20.47 -10.23 14.54
CA ARG A 174 20.04 -10.80 15.81
C ARG A 174 18.83 -10.12 16.48
N ASN A 175 18.63 -8.79 16.44
CA ASN A 175 17.47 -8.19 17.13
C ASN A 175 16.11 -8.62 16.52
N LEU A 176 16.00 -8.66 15.19
CA LEU A 176 14.82 -9.24 14.53
C LEU A 176 14.78 -10.77 14.73
N GLN A 177 15.91 -11.43 14.93
CA GLN A 177 15.97 -12.86 15.25
C GLN A 177 15.30 -13.15 16.57
N MET A 178 15.59 -12.34 17.57
CA MET A 178 15.13 -12.58 18.92
C MET A 178 13.63 -12.30 18.99
N ILE A 179 13.13 -11.28 18.29
CA ILE A 179 11.70 -11.06 18.08
C ILE A 179 11.05 -12.27 17.39
N ASP A 180 11.68 -12.85 16.37
CA ASP A 180 11.17 -14.02 15.64
C ASP A 180 11.21 -15.33 16.48
N GLU A 181 12.29 -15.56 17.24
CA GLU A 181 12.48 -16.65 18.20
C GLU A 181 11.47 -16.57 19.35
N ILE A 182 11.28 -15.37 19.91
CA ILE A 182 10.22 -15.05 20.88
C ILE A 182 8.87 -15.40 20.27
N LEU A 183 8.54 -14.82 19.12
CA LEU A 183 7.23 -14.95 18.49
C LEU A 183 6.87 -16.42 18.23
N HIS A 184 7.77 -17.17 17.59
CA HIS A 184 7.60 -18.60 17.33
C HIS A 184 7.50 -19.44 18.60
N SER A 185 8.13 -19.04 19.71
CA SER A 185 8.01 -19.73 21.00
C SER A 185 6.66 -19.50 21.72
N THR A 186 5.90 -18.44 21.36
CA THR A 186 4.61 -18.14 22.02
C THR A 186 3.54 -19.20 21.79
N TRP A 187 3.44 -19.79 20.59
CA TRP A 187 2.43 -20.80 20.28
C TRP A 187 2.58 -22.10 21.09
N PRO A 188 3.75 -22.75 21.15
CA PRO A 188 3.92 -23.94 21.99
C PRO A 188 3.85 -23.61 23.50
N ALA A 189 4.25 -22.41 23.94
CA ALA A 189 4.10 -22.01 25.34
C ALA A 189 2.64 -22.08 25.86
N VAL A 190 1.65 -21.81 24.99
CA VAL A 190 0.21 -21.89 25.33
C VAL A 190 -0.45 -23.23 25.00
N SER A 191 0.25 -24.18 24.37
CA SER A 191 -0.38 -25.39 23.78
C SER A 191 0.42 -26.71 23.91
N ALA A 192 1.66 -26.68 24.38
CA ALA A 192 2.53 -27.85 24.52
C ALA A 192 2.89 -28.12 25.99
N ALA A 193 3.39 -29.33 26.26
CA ALA A 193 4.12 -29.62 27.49
C ALA A 193 5.45 -28.84 27.54
N ASP A 194 5.91 -28.45 28.74
CA ASP A 194 7.29 -27.97 28.93
C ASP A 194 8.26 -29.12 28.55
N PRO A 195 9.22 -28.91 27.63
CA PRO A 195 10.16 -29.95 27.21
C PRO A 195 11.00 -30.54 28.36
N GLU A 196 11.15 -29.84 29.48
CA GLU A 196 11.94 -30.28 30.65
C GLU A 196 11.14 -30.18 31.96
N GLY A 197 9.80 -30.11 31.87
CA GLY A 197 8.93 -29.90 33.04
C GLY A 197 8.86 -31.07 34.03
N GLY A 198 9.37 -32.25 33.64
CA GLY A 198 9.61 -33.38 34.54
C GLY A 198 11.08 -33.52 34.97
N GLY A 199 11.92 -32.53 34.68
CA GLY A 199 13.37 -32.57 34.82
C GLY A 199 14.10 -32.64 33.46
N PRO A 200 15.46 -32.61 33.46
CA PRO A 200 16.24 -32.55 32.23
C PRO A 200 15.92 -33.69 31.24
N GLY A 201 15.44 -33.33 30.05
CA GLY A 201 15.02 -34.28 29.01
C GLY A 201 13.67 -34.99 29.24
N VAL A 202 12.97 -34.70 30.34
CA VAL A 202 11.66 -35.28 30.67
C VAL A 202 10.58 -34.22 30.49
N LYS A 203 9.64 -34.46 29.57
CA LYS A 203 8.52 -33.55 29.33
C LYS A 203 7.60 -33.49 30.55
N GLY A 204 7.15 -32.28 30.89
CA GLY A 204 6.12 -32.06 31.91
C GLY A 204 4.71 -32.37 31.41
N GLU A 205 3.72 -32.07 32.24
CA GLU A 205 2.31 -32.31 31.93
C GLU A 205 1.81 -31.48 30.72
N PRO A 206 0.91 -32.03 29.87
CA PRO A 206 0.25 -31.29 28.81
C PRO A 206 -0.44 -30.03 29.32
N PHE A 207 -0.42 -28.95 28.54
CA PHE A 207 -0.97 -27.66 28.94
C PHE A 207 -1.64 -26.97 27.76
N ARG A 208 -2.82 -26.39 28.01
CA ARG A 208 -3.58 -25.58 27.06
C ARG A 208 -4.12 -24.36 27.80
N ALA A 209 -3.70 -23.17 27.39
CA ALA A 209 -4.14 -21.92 28.00
C ALA A 209 -5.65 -21.68 27.80
N GLN A 210 -6.30 -21.18 28.85
CA GLN A 210 -7.71 -20.76 28.87
C GLN A 210 -7.86 -19.25 29.10
N ALA A 211 -6.76 -18.58 29.51
CA ALA A 211 -6.57 -17.14 29.52
C ALA A 211 -5.06 -16.82 29.43
N ILE A 212 -4.72 -15.61 28.99
CA ILE A 212 -3.33 -15.15 28.82
C ILE A 212 -3.12 -13.81 29.54
N ILE A 213 -2.03 -13.72 30.30
CA ILE A 213 -1.46 -12.45 30.78
C ILE A 213 -0.13 -12.25 30.04
N SER A 214 0.14 -11.05 29.54
CA SER A 214 1.39 -10.78 28.78
C SER A 214 1.88 -9.35 28.99
N ASN A 215 3.18 -9.13 28.75
CA ASN A 215 3.67 -7.78 28.46
C ASN A 215 3.65 -7.49 26.95
N PRO A 216 3.66 -6.20 26.51
CA PRO A 216 3.54 -5.85 25.09
C PRO A 216 4.68 -6.38 24.22
N VAL A 217 5.91 -6.35 24.76
CA VAL A 217 7.17 -6.73 24.08
C VAL A 217 7.32 -8.23 23.82
N THR A 218 6.32 -9.05 24.19
CA THR A 218 6.22 -10.45 23.78
C THR A 218 5.69 -10.63 22.35
N TYR A 219 5.04 -9.60 21.77
CA TYR A 219 4.48 -9.52 20.39
C TYR A 219 3.41 -10.57 19.99
N GLY A 220 3.60 -11.86 20.27
CA GLY A 220 2.72 -12.94 19.81
C GLY A 220 1.41 -13.11 20.58
N HIS A 221 1.32 -12.54 21.79
CA HIS A 221 0.24 -12.71 22.77
C HIS A 221 -1.18 -12.60 22.17
N ILE A 222 -1.48 -11.52 21.46
CA ILE A 222 -2.79 -11.28 20.86
C ILE A 222 -3.10 -12.20 19.67
N HIS A 223 -2.08 -12.73 19.00
CA HIS A 223 -2.26 -13.65 17.88
C HIS A 223 -2.49 -15.08 18.36
N VAL A 224 -1.80 -15.53 19.41
CA VAL A 224 -2.10 -16.81 20.05
C VAL A 224 -3.43 -16.78 20.81
N ALA A 225 -3.81 -15.64 21.41
CA ALA A 225 -5.14 -15.42 21.97
C ALA A 225 -6.24 -15.51 20.89
N GLU A 226 -6.08 -14.81 19.75
CA GLU A 226 -6.96 -14.92 18.58
C GLU A 226 -7.08 -16.35 18.06
N ARG A 227 -5.99 -17.14 18.11
CA ARG A 227 -6.00 -18.53 17.65
C ARG A 227 -6.67 -19.52 18.61
N LEU A 228 -6.72 -19.20 19.90
CA LEU A 228 -7.38 -20.01 20.94
C LEU A 228 -8.80 -19.55 21.27
N GLY A 229 -9.16 -18.29 20.98
CA GLY A 229 -10.45 -17.69 21.35
C GLY A 229 -10.59 -17.45 22.86
N VAL A 230 -9.48 -17.09 23.52
CA VAL A 230 -9.34 -16.90 24.98
C VAL A 230 -8.97 -15.45 25.32
N PRO A 231 -9.32 -14.92 26.50
CA PRO A 231 -9.02 -13.55 26.87
C PRO A 231 -7.52 -13.32 27.05
N LEU A 232 -7.11 -12.10 26.68
CA LEU A 232 -5.79 -11.53 26.89
C LEU A 232 -5.90 -10.34 27.84
N HIS A 233 -4.98 -10.23 28.80
CA HIS A 233 -4.78 -9.05 29.61
C HIS A 233 -3.31 -8.60 29.51
N ILE A 234 -3.08 -7.31 29.26
CA ILE A 234 -1.71 -6.76 29.19
C ILE A 234 -1.30 -6.19 30.54
N MET A 235 -0.14 -6.57 31.04
CA MET A 235 0.40 -6.08 32.32
C MET A 235 1.83 -5.60 32.14
N PHE A 236 2.15 -4.42 32.64
CA PHE A 236 3.48 -3.83 32.44
C PHE A 236 3.85 -2.82 33.54
N PRO A 237 5.14 -2.70 33.91
CA PRO A 237 5.56 -1.74 34.92
C PRO A 237 5.80 -0.33 34.34
N GLN A 238 5.77 -0.15 33.02
CA GLN A 238 6.04 1.14 32.33
C GLN A 238 4.84 1.54 31.44
N PRO A 239 4.59 2.84 31.22
CA PRO A 239 3.41 3.30 30.48
C PRO A 239 3.47 2.93 28.99
N TRP A 240 2.34 2.43 28.48
CA TRP A 240 2.25 1.87 27.12
C TRP A 240 0.90 2.11 26.41
N VAL A 241 0.01 2.92 27.01
CA VAL A 241 -1.31 3.25 26.46
C VAL A 241 -1.39 4.78 26.31
N PRO A 242 -1.96 5.31 25.21
CA PRO A 242 -2.08 6.74 24.99
C PRO A 242 -2.67 7.51 26.18
N THR A 243 -1.99 8.57 26.63
CA THR A 243 -2.49 9.54 27.63
C THR A 243 -1.90 10.93 27.43
N THR A 244 -2.68 11.99 27.69
CA THR A 244 -2.18 13.36 27.73
C THR A 244 -1.24 13.63 28.92
N ALA A 245 -1.21 12.77 29.95
CA ALA A 245 -0.48 13.03 31.19
C ALA A 245 1.06 13.01 31.05
N PHE A 246 1.61 12.09 30.26
CA PHE A 246 3.05 11.92 30.03
C PHE A 246 3.32 11.17 28.71
N PRO A 247 4.40 11.47 27.98
CA PRO A 247 4.70 10.86 26.69
C PRO A 247 5.15 9.40 26.82
N HIS A 248 5.05 8.66 25.70
CA HIS A 248 5.51 7.29 25.56
C HIS A 248 7.02 7.20 25.85
N PRO A 249 7.49 6.23 26.68
CA PRO A 249 8.91 6.09 27.04
C PRO A 249 9.90 6.17 25.86
N LEU A 250 9.65 5.38 24.82
CA LEU A 250 10.50 5.32 23.61
C LEU A 250 10.39 6.53 22.66
N ALA A 251 9.66 7.59 23.00
CA ALA A 251 9.53 8.78 22.16
C ALA A 251 10.59 9.87 22.45
N ASN A 252 11.45 9.67 23.46
CA ASN A 252 12.53 10.59 23.86
C ASN A 252 12.08 12.06 24.09
N MET A 253 10.83 12.25 24.53
CA MET A 253 10.25 13.55 24.84
C MET A 253 10.59 14.04 26.27
N PRO A 254 10.66 15.36 26.50
CA PRO A 254 10.85 15.91 27.85
C PRO A 254 9.58 15.76 28.70
N TYR A 255 9.73 15.17 29.89
CA TYR A 255 8.65 15.03 30.86
C TYR A 255 8.35 16.37 31.57
N THR A 256 7.46 17.17 31.00
CA THR A 256 7.09 18.50 31.53
C THR A 256 6.16 18.44 32.75
N GLY A 257 5.53 17.28 33.00
CA GLY A 257 4.48 17.10 34.00
C GLY A 257 3.19 17.90 33.77
N LYS A 258 3.05 18.57 32.62
CA LYS A 258 1.78 19.14 32.16
C LYS A 258 1.00 18.10 31.36
N SER A 259 -0.32 18.11 31.49
CA SER A 259 -1.20 17.34 30.62
C SER A 259 -1.24 17.99 29.23
N GLN A 260 -0.57 17.41 28.24
CA GLN A 260 -0.41 17.98 26.91
C GLN A 260 -0.79 16.99 25.83
N LYS A 261 -1.45 17.46 24.78
CA LYS A 261 -2.08 16.60 23.75
C LYS A 261 -1.05 15.82 22.92
N ARG A 262 0.15 16.38 22.75
CA ARG A 262 1.37 15.71 22.23
C ARG A 262 1.79 14.45 22.97
N ASN A 263 1.50 14.34 24.26
CA ASN A 263 1.89 13.18 25.06
C ASN A 263 1.13 11.95 24.59
N TYR A 264 -0.19 12.05 24.44
CA TYR A 264 -1.08 11.00 23.91
C TYR A 264 -0.64 10.53 22.53
N LEU A 265 -0.17 11.49 21.73
CA LEU A 265 0.22 11.35 20.35
C LEU A 265 1.50 10.55 20.15
N SER A 266 2.44 10.68 21.07
CA SER A 266 3.73 10.00 21.00
C SER A 266 3.60 8.47 21.01
N TYR A 267 2.56 7.94 21.68
CA TYR A 267 2.20 6.52 21.64
C TYR A 267 1.83 6.10 20.21
N LYS A 268 0.89 6.82 19.56
CA LYS A 268 0.45 6.53 18.18
C LYS A 268 1.58 6.57 17.15
N LEU A 269 2.60 7.40 17.37
CA LEU A 269 3.80 7.44 16.53
C LEU A 269 4.72 6.24 16.79
N VAL A 270 4.92 5.85 18.05
CA VAL A 270 5.73 4.67 18.41
C VAL A 270 5.06 3.37 17.96
N ASP A 271 3.75 3.20 18.19
CA ASP A 271 2.96 2.05 17.74
C ASP A 271 3.09 1.83 16.23
N LEU A 272 3.03 2.92 15.45
CA LEU A 272 3.22 2.90 14.00
C LEU A 272 4.62 2.40 13.60
N LEU A 273 5.68 2.87 14.27
CA LEU A 273 7.06 2.46 13.99
C LEU A 273 7.31 1.01 14.40
N MET A 274 6.85 0.60 15.58
CA MET A 274 6.95 -0.78 16.07
C MET A 274 6.20 -1.76 15.16
N TRP A 275 5.00 -1.39 14.66
CA TRP A 275 4.28 -2.19 13.68
C TRP A 275 5.02 -2.28 12.34
N GLN A 276 5.56 -1.16 11.82
CA GLN A 276 6.28 -1.17 10.54
C GLN A 276 7.50 -2.11 10.58
N GLY A 277 8.26 -2.11 11.68
CA GLY A 277 9.40 -3.01 11.86
C GLY A 277 9.05 -4.49 12.08
N THR A 278 7.79 -4.82 12.40
CA THR A 278 7.37 -6.19 12.78
C THR A 278 6.29 -6.80 11.87
N GLU A 279 5.61 -6.03 11.01
CA GLU A 279 4.50 -6.50 10.16
C GLU A 279 4.84 -7.79 9.39
N GLY A 280 6.04 -7.89 8.84
CA GLY A 280 6.48 -9.05 8.07
C GLY A 280 6.48 -10.34 8.91
N ILE A 281 7.28 -10.33 9.98
CA ILE A 281 7.50 -11.46 10.89
C ILE A 281 6.19 -11.86 11.59
N VAL A 282 5.43 -10.88 12.07
CA VAL A 282 4.10 -11.08 12.67
C VAL A 282 3.15 -11.79 11.72
N ASN A 283 3.14 -11.43 10.43
CA ASN A 283 2.22 -12.04 9.48
C ASN A 283 2.69 -13.40 8.95
N GLU A 284 3.99 -13.65 8.86
CA GLU A 284 4.55 -14.98 8.54
C GLU A 284 4.20 -15.98 9.65
N PHE A 285 4.40 -15.63 10.92
CA PHE A 285 3.95 -16.44 12.07
C PHE A 285 2.42 -16.68 12.06
N ARG A 286 1.63 -15.65 11.77
CA ARG A 286 0.16 -15.78 11.71
C ARG A 286 -0.30 -16.76 10.62
N THR A 287 0.27 -16.73 9.41
CA THR A 287 -0.16 -17.65 8.34
C THR A 287 0.43 -19.03 8.51
N GLU A 288 1.75 -19.15 8.73
CA GLU A 288 2.45 -20.44 8.66
C GLU A 288 2.36 -21.27 9.96
N VAL A 289 2.24 -20.63 11.13
CA VAL A 289 2.18 -21.33 12.43
C VAL A 289 0.76 -21.39 12.99
N LEU A 290 0.03 -20.27 12.94
CA LEU A 290 -1.31 -20.21 13.53
C LEU A 290 -2.44 -20.57 12.56
N GLY A 291 -2.21 -20.47 11.23
CA GLY A 291 -3.26 -20.61 10.22
C GLY A 291 -4.28 -19.47 10.22
N LEU A 292 -3.91 -18.31 10.79
CA LEU A 292 -4.73 -17.10 10.84
C LEU A 292 -4.54 -16.23 9.59
N ARG A 293 -5.54 -15.40 9.28
CA ARG A 293 -5.43 -14.44 8.17
C ARG A 293 -4.32 -13.41 8.41
N LYS A 294 -3.54 -13.07 7.38
CA LYS A 294 -2.67 -11.88 7.39
C LYS A 294 -3.50 -10.64 7.76
N ILE A 295 -2.94 -9.82 8.65
CA ILE A 295 -3.34 -8.43 8.93
C ILE A 295 -2.89 -7.59 7.73
N ARG A 296 -3.85 -6.99 7.04
CA ARG A 296 -3.66 -6.21 5.81
C ARG A 296 -3.55 -4.72 6.15
N LYS A 297 -3.07 -3.91 5.20
CA LYS A 297 -3.23 -2.45 5.29
C LYS A 297 -4.72 -2.14 5.34
N GLY A 298 -5.16 -1.46 6.39
CA GLY A 298 -6.57 -1.24 6.74
C GLY A 298 -7.10 -2.06 7.93
N ASP A 299 -6.47 -3.18 8.31
CA ASP A 299 -6.92 -4.03 9.44
C ASP A 299 -6.52 -3.50 10.84
N GLY A 300 -6.16 -2.22 10.97
CA GLY A 300 -5.81 -1.60 12.27
C GLY A 300 -4.54 -2.14 12.95
N GLY A 301 -3.63 -2.82 12.23
CA GLY A 301 -2.55 -3.63 12.82
C GLY A 301 -1.68 -2.98 13.92
N ARG A 302 -1.35 -1.69 13.79
CA ARG A 302 -0.60 -0.92 14.82
C ARG A 302 -1.45 -0.59 16.06
N ASP A 303 -2.75 -0.39 15.87
CA ASP A 303 -3.73 0.02 16.89
C ASP A 303 -4.44 -1.20 17.51
N ILE A 304 -4.03 -2.43 17.16
CA ILE A 304 -4.81 -3.67 17.34
C ILE A 304 -5.18 -4.00 18.80
N LEU A 305 -4.33 -3.62 19.77
CA LEU A 305 -4.63 -3.76 21.21
C LEU A 305 -5.75 -2.80 21.68
N LEU A 306 -5.84 -1.63 21.05
CA LEU A 306 -6.76 -0.56 21.41
C LEU A 306 -8.09 -0.72 20.68
N ASP A 307 -8.06 -1.03 19.38
CA ASP A 307 -9.27 -1.28 18.57
C ASP A 307 -10.04 -2.53 19.05
N LEU A 308 -9.34 -3.54 19.57
CA LEU A 308 -9.96 -4.73 20.19
C LEU A 308 -10.21 -4.57 21.70
N HIS A 309 -10.03 -3.36 22.26
CA HIS A 309 -10.32 -3.04 23.66
C HIS A 309 -9.69 -4.03 24.65
N ILE A 310 -8.41 -4.35 24.46
CA ILE A 310 -7.67 -5.25 25.35
C ILE A 310 -7.35 -4.53 26.66
N PRO A 311 -7.69 -5.10 27.83
CA PRO A 311 -7.45 -4.46 29.13
C PRO A 311 -5.96 -4.38 29.46
N HIS A 312 -5.55 -3.29 30.11
CA HIS A 312 -4.18 -3.07 30.55
C HIS A 312 -4.11 -2.75 32.05
N ALA A 313 -3.13 -3.32 32.76
CA ALA A 313 -2.83 -2.97 34.15
C ALA A 313 -1.36 -2.55 34.33
N PHE A 314 -1.17 -1.44 35.03
CA PHE A 314 0.12 -0.78 35.22
C PHE A 314 0.63 -0.95 36.65
N MET A 315 1.79 -1.58 36.78
CA MET A 315 2.31 -2.15 38.04
C MET A 315 3.15 -1.15 38.85
N TRP A 316 2.66 0.08 39.03
CA TRP A 316 3.33 1.13 39.81
C TRP A 316 2.41 1.75 40.86
N SER A 317 3.01 2.37 41.89
CA SER A 317 2.28 3.09 42.94
C SER A 317 1.47 4.28 42.38
N PRO A 318 0.15 4.35 42.61
CA PRO A 318 -0.67 5.51 42.25
C PRO A 318 -0.28 6.78 43.02
N GLU A 319 0.46 6.66 44.13
CA GLU A 319 0.99 7.80 44.91
C GLU A 319 2.27 8.38 44.30
N LEU A 320 3.03 7.59 43.52
CA LEU A 320 4.17 8.07 42.73
C LEU A 320 3.71 8.62 41.36
N VAL A 321 2.84 7.87 40.67
CA VAL A 321 2.21 8.28 39.41
C VAL A 321 0.72 7.89 39.41
N PRO A 322 -0.22 8.82 39.68
CA PRO A 322 -1.65 8.50 39.72
C PRO A 322 -2.19 8.12 38.35
N LYS A 323 -3.26 7.31 38.32
CA LYS A 323 -4.02 6.95 37.11
C LYS A 323 -4.37 8.24 36.33
N PRO A 324 -3.92 8.40 35.08
CA PRO A 324 -4.30 9.52 34.22
C PRO A 324 -5.81 9.68 34.11
N LYS A 325 -6.29 10.93 34.14
CA LYS A 325 -7.74 11.24 34.11
C LYS A 325 -8.41 10.95 32.76
N ASP A 326 -7.63 10.60 31.75
CA ASP A 326 -8.09 10.16 30.42
C ASP A 326 -8.02 8.64 30.21
N TRP A 327 -7.60 7.89 31.24
CA TRP A 327 -7.78 6.43 31.30
C TRP A 327 -9.06 6.10 32.05
N GLY A 328 -10.04 5.57 31.32
CA GLY A 328 -11.25 4.99 31.89
C GLY A 328 -10.99 3.61 32.52
N ASP A 329 -12.05 2.80 32.62
CA ASP A 329 -12.02 1.58 33.43
C ASP A 329 -11.26 0.41 32.79
N LEU A 330 -10.97 0.51 31.48
CA LEU A 330 -10.18 -0.48 30.73
C LEU A 330 -8.67 -0.50 31.09
N TYR A 331 -8.17 0.56 31.73
CA TYR A 331 -6.75 0.74 32.02
C TYR A 331 -6.51 1.07 33.49
N ASP A 332 -5.97 0.14 34.28
CA ASP A 332 -5.78 0.32 35.71
C ASP A 332 -4.32 0.60 36.12
N VAL A 333 -4.16 1.31 37.24
CA VAL A 333 -2.89 1.43 37.96
C VAL A 333 -3.05 0.63 39.25
N VAL A 334 -2.45 -0.56 39.32
CA VAL A 334 -2.76 -1.57 40.34
C VAL A 334 -1.90 -1.47 41.60
N GLY A 335 -0.97 -0.52 41.65
CA GLY A 335 0.02 -0.44 42.72
C GLY A 335 1.28 -1.26 42.41
N THR A 336 2.23 -1.19 43.33
CA THR A 336 3.57 -1.77 43.17
C THR A 336 3.55 -3.28 43.41
N VAL A 337 3.89 -4.07 42.39
CA VAL A 337 3.89 -5.53 42.47
C VAL A 337 5.24 -6.05 42.99
N VAL A 338 5.25 -6.60 44.21
CA VAL A 338 6.48 -7.02 44.92
C VAL A 338 6.44 -8.52 45.23
N LEU A 339 7.49 -9.25 44.86
CA LEU A 339 7.68 -10.64 45.27
C LEU A 339 8.14 -10.68 46.74
N LYS A 340 7.28 -11.18 47.63
CA LYS A 340 7.50 -11.17 49.09
C LYS A 340 8.45 -12.32 49.50
N GLY A 341 9.38 -12.04 50.41
CA GLY A 341 10.20 -13.05 51.11
C GLY A 341 11.69 -13.13 50.73
N THR A 342 12.15 -12.44 49.68
CA THR A 342 13.53 -12.55 49.15
C THR A 342 14.64 -12.20 50.15
N ALA A 343 14.45 -11.21 51.02
CA ALA A 343 15.44 -10.82 52.02
C ALA A 343 15.73 -11.88 53.10
N SER A 344 14.82 -12.84 53.31
CA SER A 344 14.86 -13.75 54.47
C SER A 344 15.97 -14.83 54.42
N SER A 345 16.61 -15.03 53.27
CA SER A 345 17.63 -16.06 53.05
C SER A 345 19.04 -15.52 52.77
N TYR A 346 19.23 -14.20 52.74
CA TYR A 346 20.54 -13.59 52.46
C TYR A 346 21.40 -13.44 53.72
N THR A 347 22.65 -13.90 53.64
CA THR A 347 23.66 -13.74 54.69
C THR A 347 24.77 -12.82 54.16
N PRO A 348 25.05 -11.66 54.79
CA PRO A 348 26.15 -10.79 54.39
C PRO A 348 27.51 -11.39 54.76
N THR A 349 28.57 -10.93 54.09
CA THR A 349 29.94 -11.19 54.55
C THR A 349 30.32 -10.22 55.69
N PRO A 350 31.27 -10.57 56.57
CA PRO A 350 31.70 -9.69 57.67
C PRO A 350 32.20 -8.33 57.19
N GLU A 351 32.84 -8.28 56.03
CA GLU A 351 33.40 -7.07 55.42
C GLU A 351 32.30 -6.15 54.90
N LEU A 352 31.24 -6.71 54.32
CA LEU A 352 30.03 -5.96 53.95
C LEU A 352 29.35 -5.39 55.19
N GLU A 353 29.13 -6.20 56.23
CA GLU A 353 28.43 -5.74 57.44
C GLU A 353 29.23 -4.65 58.17
N ALA A 354 30.57 -4.76 58.19
CA ALA A 354 31.46 -3.72 58.71
C ALA A 354 31.44 -2.44 57.85
N PHE A 355 31.41 -2.56 56.51
CA PHE A 355 31.33 -1.39 55.62
C PHE A 355 29.97 -0.69 55.66
N LEU A 356 28.88 -1.42 55.91
CA LEU A 356 27.55 -0.86 56.14
C LEU A 356 27.52 0.00 57.41
N GLY A 357 28.08 -0.51 58.52
CA GLY A 357 28.16 0.19 59.79
C GLY A 357 26.83 0.28 60.55
N THR A 358 26.83 1.04 61.64
CA THR A 358 25.67 1.24 62.54
C THR A 358 25.10 2.67 62.49
N ASP A 359 25.55 3.47 61.54
CA ASP A 359 25.08 4.81 61.22
C ASP A 359 24.07 4.76 60.06
N GLU A 360 23.96 5.82 59.25
CA GLU A 360 22.95 5.91 58.19
C GLU A 360 23.22 5.03 56.95
N GLY A 361 24.39 4.41 56.88
CA GLY A 361 24.83 3.55 55.79
C GLY A 361 25.37 4.29 54.55
N PRO A 362 26.05 3.57 53.63
CA PRO A 362 26.59 4.14 52.40
C PRO A 362 25.49 4.53 51.40
N ILE A 363 25.85 5.34 50.40
CA ILE A 363 25.03 5.55 49.21
C ILE A 363 25.21 4.36 48.26
N PHE A 364 24.12 3.74 47.82
CA PHE A 364 24.16 2.71 46.78
C PHE A 364 24.42 3.34 45.41
N VAL A 365 25.27 2.74 44.58
CA VAL A 365 25.41 3.02 43.14
C VAL A 365 25.30 1.71 42.36
N GLY A 366 24.27 1.58 41.51
CA GLY A 366 24.07 0.36 40.73
C GLY A 366 23.26 0.58 39.45
N PHE A 367 23.92 0.40 38.31
CA PHE A 367 23.31 0.57 36.99
C PHE A 367 22.63 -0.70 36.46
N GLY A 368 22.35 -1.69 37.32
CA GLY A 368 21.67 -2.93 36.93
C GLY A 368 22.47 -3.73 35.89
N SER A 369 21.81 -4.29 34.88
CA SER A 369 22.46 -4.99 33.76
C SER A 369 22.80 -4.07 32.57
N MET A 370 22.91 -2.75 32.78
CA MET A 370 23.32 -1.82 31.73
C MET A 370 24.82 -1.98 31.42
N VAL A 371 25.18 -1.89 30.14
CA VAL A 371 26.58 -1.89 29.68
C VAL A 371 27.13 -0.47 29.77
N LEU A 372 28.32 -0.32 30.36
CA LEU A 372 29.07 0.94 30.40
C LEU A 372 30.13 0.94 29.29
N GLU A 373 30.35 2.09 28.63
CA GLU A 373 31.32 2.22 27.54
C GLU A 373 32.78 2.21 28.06
N ASP A 374 33.06 2.90 29.17
CA ASP A 374 34.30 2.72 29.95
C ASP A 374 33.98 2.49 31.45
N PRO A 375 33.85 1.21 31.86
CA PRO A 375 33.67 0.82 33.26
C PRO A 375 34.71 1.43 34.22
N LYS A 376 35.98 1.53 33.81
CA LYS A 376 37.07 2.03 34.66
C LYS A 376 37.01 3.56 34.82
N ALA A 377 36.62 4.30 33.78
CA ALA A 377 36.38 5.74 33.89
C ALA A 377 35.13 6.07 34.73
N THR A 378 34.02 5.35 34.55
CA THR A 378 32.84 5.51 35.41
C THR A 378 33.17 5.20 36.87
N THR A 379 33.94 4.13 37.15
CA THR A 379 34.42 3.81 38.50
C THR A 379 35.26 4.95 39.09
N LYS A 380 36.25 5.48 38.35
CA LYS A 380 37.06 6.64 38.80
C LYS A 380 36.20 7.88 39.09
N MET A 381 35.19 8.15 38.27
CA MET A 381 34.26 9.26 38.45
C MET A 381 33.46 9.11 39.76
N ILE A 382 32.97 7.92 40.07
CA ILE A 382 32.25 7.62 41.32
C ILE A 382 33.19 7.78 42.53
N ILE A 383 34.39 7.22 42.47
CA ILE A 383 35.38 7.29 43.56
C ILE A 383 35.72 8.77 43.88
N GLU A 384 36.05 9.57 42.86
CA GLU A 384 36.43 10.97 43.08
C GLU A 384 35.23 11.84 43.51
N ALA A 385 34.03 11.60 42.97
CA ALA A 385 32.82 12.30 43.43
C ALA A 385 32.48 11.97 44.88
N ALA A 386 32.63 10.71 45.30
CA ALA A 386 32.42 10.27 46.67
C ALA A 386 33.45 10.88 47.63
N ARG A 387 34.72 10.97 47.20
CA ARG A 387 35.80 11.63 47.94
C ARG A 387 35.56 13.12 48.10
N GLN A 388 35.07 13.81 47.06
CA GLN A 388 34.78 15.24 47.10
C GLN A 388 33.54 15.57 47.93
N ALA A 389 32.48 14.75 47.87
CA ALA A 389 31.26 14.89 48.69
C ALA A 389 31.41 14.33 50.12
N ASN A 390 32.56 13.74 50.45
CA ASN A 390 32.87 13.08 51.73
C ASN A 390 31.83 12.02 52.16
N VAL A 391 31.47 11.12 51.24
CA VAL A 391 30.49 10.04 51.46
C VAL A 391 31.11 8.64 51.29
N ARG A 392 30.52 7.66 51.98
CA ARG A 392 30.74 6.23 51.67
C ARG A 392 29.84 5.80 50.51
N VAL A 393 30.37 5.04 49.55
CA VAL A 393 29.62 4.52 48.41
C VAL A 393 29.79 3.01 48.27
N LEU A 394 28.67 2.31 48.08
CA LEU A 394 28.62 0.90 47.76
C LEU A 394 28.25 0.74 46.28
N ILE A 395 29.16 0.19 45.49
CA ILE A 395 29.00 -0.01 44.04
C ILE A 395 28.58 -1.47 43.78
N GLN A 396 27.40 -1.68 43.22
CA GLN A 396 26.96 -3.02 42.80
C GLN A 396 27.32 -3.28 41.33
N SER A 397 28.24 -4.21 41.09
CA SER A 397 28.66 -4.64 39.74
C SER A 397 27.95 -5.94 39.32
N SER A 398 27.51 -6.01 38.06
CA SER A 398 26.64 -7.08 37.56
C SER A 398 27.28 -8.00 36.52
N TRP A 399 28.07 -7.44 35.58
CA TRP A 399 28.61 -8.17 34.42
C TRP A 399 30.03 -7.79 34.00
N SER A 400 30.71 -6.92 34.75
CA SER A 400 32.05 -6.42 34.42
C SER A 400 32.94 -6.34 35.66
N ASP A 401 34.24 -6.56 35.45
CA ASP A 401 35.28 -6.18 36.41
C ASP A 401 35.45 -4.65 36.39
N MET A 402 34.55 -3.98 37.11
CA MET A 402 34.46 -2.52 37.22
C MET A 402 35.71 -1.88 37.83
N ALA A 403 36.43 -2.63 38.65
CA ALA A 403 37.67 -2.20 39.29
C ALA A 403 38.89 -2.54 38.41
N GLY A 404 39.10 -3.82 38.10
CA GLY A 404 40.39 -4.32 37.63
C GLY A 404 41.53 -3.84 38.53
N ASP A 405 42.56 -3.26 37.93
CA ASP A 405 43.80 -2.81 38.56
C ASP A 405 43.68 -1.50 39.36
N LEU A 406 42.47 -1.03 39.66
CA LEU A 406 42.25 0.24 40.38
C LEU A 406 42.42 0.08 41.90
N THR A 407 43.21 0.95 42.50
CA THR A 407 43.28 1.09 43.96
C THR A 407 41.94 1.60 44.49
N ILE A 408 41.24 0.79 45.29
CA ILE A 408 39.94 1.13 45.88
C ILE A 408 40.16 1.78 47.26
N PRO A 409 39.68 3.02 47.51
CA PRO A 409 39.80 3.67 48.81
C PRO A 409 38.79 3.15 49.84
N ASP A 410 39.11 3.30 51.13
CA ASP A 410 38.34 2.79 52.27
C ASP A 410 36.87 3.26 52.34
N ASN A 411 36.50 4.35 51.65
CA ASN A 411 35.11 4.82 51.56
C ASN A 411 34.30 4.19 50.40
N ILE A 412 34.86 3.20 49.69
CA ILE A 412 34.27 2.56 48.51
C ILE A 412 34.25 1.04 48.69
N PHE A 413 33.09 0.41 48.49
CA PHE A 413 32.93 -1.05 48.57
C PHE A 413 32.28 -1.61 47.30
N PHE A 414 32.79 -2.72 46.78
CA PHE A 414 32.20 -3.42 45.63
C PHE A 414 31.37 -4.61 46.10
N LEU A 415 30.10 -4.65 45.69
CA LEU A 415 29.17 -5.72 46.03
C LEU A 415 28.73 -6.48 44.77
N GLY A 416 28.67 -7.81 44.89
CA GLY A 416 28.08 -8.68 43.87
C GLY A 416 26.55 -8.74 43.97
N ASN A 417 25.96 -9.90 43.64
CA ASN A 417 24.52 -10.11 43.73
C ASN A 417 24.04 -10.11 45.21
N CYS A 418 23.13 -9.18 45.53
CA CYS A 418 22.49 -9.03 46.83
C CYS A 418 21.03 -8.60 46.64
N PRO A 419 20.05 -9.15 47.36
CA PRO A 419 18.65 -8.73 47.27
C PRO A 419 18.46 -7.26 47.66
N HIS A 420 17.70 -6.51 46.87
CA HIS A 420 17.47 -5.07 47.10
C HIS A 420 16.52 -4.80 48.27
N ASP A 421 15.58 -5.71 48.56
CA ASP A 421 14.72 -5.65 49.75
C ASP A 421 15.49 -5.86 51.07
N TRP A 422 16.64 -6.55 51.03
CA TRP A 422 17.59 -6.63 52.14
C TRP A 422 18.53 -5.41 52.19
N LEU A 423 19.07 -5.01 51.04
CA LEU A 423 20.14 -4.00 50.94
C LEU A 423 19.64 -2.57 51.06
N MET A 424 18.62 -2.19 50.28
CA MET A 424 18.20 -0.78 50.17
C MET A 424 17.78 -0.16 51.51
N PRO A 425 17.10 -0.86 52.45
CA PRO A 425 16.81 -0.31 53.79
C PRO A 425 18.05 0.10 54.59
N ARG A 426 19.21 -0.49 54.31
CA ARG A 426 20.50 -0.26 54.98
C ARG A 426 21.37 0.83 54.30
N MET A 427 20.89 1.44 53.21
CA MET A 427 21.57 2.54 52.51
C MET A 427 21.11 3.90 53.04
N SER A 428 21.91 4.96 52.89
CA SER A 428 21.48 6.33 53.17
C SER A 428 20.73 6.97 51.99
N ALA A 429 21.11 6.60 50.76
CA ALA A 429 20.46 7.00 49.50
C ALA A 429 20.77 5.99 48.38
N VAL A 430 20.08 6.10 47.24
CA VAL A 430 20.20 5.17 46.11
C VAL A 430 20.47 5.92 44.81
N VAL A 431 21.50 5.52 44.07
CA VAL A 431 21.80 5.99 42.70
C VAL A 431 21.71 4.82 41.74
N HIS A 432 20.88 4.94 40.71
CA HIS A 432 20.70 3.84 39.75
C HIS A 432 20.29 4.30 38.35
N HIS A 433 20.43 3.39 37.39
CA HIS A 433 20.04 3.60 35.99
C HIS A 433 18.61 4.12 35.82
N GLY A 434 17.62 3.51 36.48
CA GLY A 434 16.24 4.02 36.53
C GLY A 434 15.12 3.01 36.30
N GLY A 435 15.43 1.74 36.00
CA GLY A 435 14.40 0.75 35.65
C GLY A 435 13.39 0.54 36.79
N ALA A 436 12.11 0.44 36.44
CA ALA A 436 10.96 0.48 37.35
C ALA A 436 11.14 -0.30 38.68
N GLY A 437 11.64 -1.54 38.62
CA GLY A 437 11.83 -2.39 39.81
C GLY A 437 12.91 -1.88 40.79
N THR A 438 13.96 -1.21 40.32
CA THR A 438 14.99 -0.64 41.21
C THR A 438 14.49 0.68 41.83
N THR A 439 13.78 1.50 41.03
CA THR A 439 13.07 2.69 41.50
C THR A 439 12.08 2.34 42.61
N ALA A 440 11.26 1.30 42.39
CA ALA A 440 10.32 0.79 43.39
C ALA A 440 11.04 0.31 44.66
N ALA A 441 12.15 -0.44 44.55
CA ALA A 441 12.90 -0.94 45.71
C ALA A 441 13.51 0.19 46.56
N GLY A 442 14.05 1.24 45.94
CA GLY A 442 14.58 2.41 46.66
C GLY A 442 13.49 3.17 47.43
N LEU A 443 12.32 3.35 46.83
CA LEU A 443 11.18 4.04 47.44
C LEU A 443 10.46 3.19 48.51
N LEU A 444 10.35 1.88 48.32
CA LEU A 444 9.86 0.93 49.35
C LEU A 444 10.82 0.80 50.54
N ALA A 445 12.08 1.18 50.37
CA ALA A 445 13.07 1.35 51.43
C ALA A 445 13.09 2.77 52.04
N GLY A 446 12.28 3.71 51.54
CA GLY A 446 12.18 5.08 52.04
C GLY A 446 13.40 5.95 51.76
N LYS A 447 14.15 5.66 50.69
CA LYS A 447 15.46 6.28 50.42
C LYS A 447 15.38 7.36 49.33
N PRO A 448 16.05 8.52 49.54
CA PRO A 448 16.33 9.47 48.47
C PRO A 448 16.96 8.78 47.27
N THR A 449 16.45 9.07 46.08
CA THR A 449 16.85 8.36 44.84
C THR A 449 17.37 9.32 43.79
N PHE A 450 18.52 9.04 43.19
CA PHE A 450 19.06 9.74 42.01
C PHE A 450 19.06 8.80 40.81
N ILE A 451 18.46 9.26 39.71
CA ILE A 451 18.29 8.46 38.51
C ILE A 451 19.22 8.97 37.42
N VAL A 452 20.04 8.05 36.89
CA VAL A 452 21.05 8.28 35.86
C VAL A 452 20.62 7.52 34.61
N PRO A 453 19.66 8.05 33.82
CA PRO A 453 19.05 7.28 32.74
C PRO A 453 20.01 7.01 31.59
N PHE A 454 19.92 5.79 31.07
CA PHE A 454 20.54 5.34 29.83
C PHE A 454 19.52 5.44 28.69
N PHE A 455 18.33 4.86 28.86
CA PHE A 455 17.27 4.87 27.85
C PHE A 455 15.88 4.47 28.42
N GLY A 456 14.84 4.52 27.59
CA GLY A 456 13.58 3.80 27.83
C GLY A 456 12.65 4.46 28.85
N ASP A 457 12.23 3.69 29.86
CA ASP A 457 11.41 4.17 30.99
C ASP A 457 12.22 4.95 32.04
N GLN A 458 13.54 4.80 32.04
CA GLN A 458 14.44 5.37 33.03
C GLN A 458 14.30 6.91 33.18
N PRO A 459 14.12 7.71 32.11
CA PRO A 459 13.84 9.15 32.22
C PRO A 459 12.46 9.47 32.83
N PHE A 460 11.44 8.64 32.57
CA PHE A 460 10.10 8.78 33.17
C PHE A 460 10.17 8.57 34.69
N TRP A 461 10.93 7.57 35.15
CA TRP A 461 11.16 7.37 36.59
C TRP A 461 11.96 8.49 37.21
N GLY A 462 13.01 8.99 36.53
CA GLY A 462 13.79 10.14 36.99
C GLY A 462 12.91 11.38 37.21
N TRP A 463 12.01 11.67 36.27
CA TRP A 463 11.01 12.72 36.42
C TRP A 463 10.01 12.44 37.55
N ALA A 464 9.48 11.21 37.66
CA ALA A 464 8.49 10.87 38.69
C ALA A 464 9.06 11.03 40.11
N VAL A 465 10.28 10.52 40.34
CA VAL A 465 11.05 10.64 41.59
C VAL A 465 11.34 12.10 41.95
N GLN A 466 11.81 12.89 40.99
CA GLN A 466 12.07 14.32 41.19
C GLN A 466 10.77 15.08 41.53
N ARG A 467 9.70 14.86 40.74
CA ARG A 467 8.39 15.51 40.92
C ARG A 467 7.76 15.18 42.27
N ALA A 468 7.92 13.95 42.76
CA ALA A 468 7.40 13.51 44.05
C ALA A 468 8.17 14.09 45.25
N GLY A 469 9.34 14.71 45.02
CA GLY A 469 10.20 15.31 46.04
C GLY A 469 11.09 14.30 46.78
N VAL A 470 11.27 13.11 46.21
CA VAL A 470 12.01 11.97 46.81
C VAL A 470 13.35 11.71 46.12
N GLY A 471 13.80 12.64 45.28
CA GLY A 471 15.07 12.54 44.58
C GLY A 471 15.56 13.87 44.02
N VAL A 472 16.84 13.90 43.65
CA VAL A 472 17.47 15.04 42.96
C VAL A 472 17.14 15.00 41.47
N THR A 473 17.42 16.10 40.75
CA THR A 473 17.25 16.18 39.29
C THR A 473 17.99 15.03 38.58
N PRO A 474 17.34 14.22 37.73
CA PRO A 474 17.99 13.13 37.01
C PRO A 474 19.02 13.66 36.00
N CYS A 475 20.09 12.89 35.75
CA CYS A 475 21.16 13.27 34.82
C CYS A 475 21.50 12.10 33.89
N PRO A 476 21.29 12.20 32.57
CA PRO A 476 21.64 11.13 31.62
C PRO A 476 23.11 10.70 31.74
N ILE A 477 23.40 9.42 31.52
CA ILE A 477 24.75 8.87 31.70
C ILE A 477 25.81 9.58 30.84
N GLU A 478 25.47 9.95 29.60
CA GLU A 478 26.32 10.72 28.68
C GLU A 478 26.67 12.13 29.20
N GLU A 479 25.81 12.67 30.05
CA GLU A 479 25.92 13.99 30.64
C GLU A 479 26.54 13.98 32.05
N LEU A 480 26.80 12.79 32.61
CA LEU A 480 27.28 12.63 33.99
C LEU A 480 28.76 13.02 34.10
N THR A 481 29.09 13.79 35.13
CA THR A 481 30.47 14.17 35.47
C THR A 481 30.69 14.01 36.96
N THR A 482 31.95 13.96 37.39
CA THR A 482 32.36 13.94 38.81
C THR A 482 31.65 15.05 39.61
N GLU A 483 31.57 16.25 39.05
CA GLU A 483 30.95 17.42 39.69
C GLU A 483 29.42 17.27 39.79
N LYS A 484 28.73 16.83 38.73
CA LYS A 484 27.29 16.56 38.80
C LYS A 484 26.97 15.44 39.80
N LEU A 485 27.81 14.41 39.87
CA LEU A 485 27.66 13.28 40.80
C LEU A 485 27.96 13.69 42.25
N ARG A 486 28.95 14.55 42.49
CA ARG A 486 29.23 15.19 43.81
C ARG A 486 28.01 15.97 44.30
N VAL A 487 27.49 16.87 43.46
CA VAL A 487 26.28 17.67 43.78
C VAL A 487 25.05 16.78 44.03
N ALA A 488 24.94 15.65 43.32
CA ALA A 488 23.88 14.68 43.58
C ALA A 488 24.05 13.97 44.93
N PHE A 489 25.26 13.50 45.27
CA PHE A 489 25.56 12.89 46.58
C PHE A 489 25.31 13.85 47.76
N GLU A 490 25.58 15.14 47.58
CA GLU A 490 25.25 16.19 48.56
C GLU A 490 23.72 16.42 48.65
N GLY A 491 23.03 16.54 47.51
CA GLY A 491 21.58 16.74 47.48
C GLY A 491 20.77 15.58 48.09
N LEU A 492 21.24 14.34 47.96
CA LEU A 492 20.64 13.14 48.53
C LEU A 492 20.72 13.07 50.07
N GLN A 493 21.61 13.85 50.70
CA GLN A 493 21.68 13.96 52.17
C GLN A 493 20.59 14.87 52.76
N SER A 494 19.77 15.50 51.92
CA SER A 494 18.68 16.40 52.35
C SER A 494 17.65 15.71 53.24
N LEU A 495 17.60 16.12 54.52
CA LEU A 495 16.61 15.63 55.50
C LEU A 495 15.17 15.79 55.01
N LYS A 496 14.85 16.89 54.28
CA LYS A 496 13.52 17.10 53.70
C LYS A 496 13.16 16.05 52.64
N MET A 497 14.13 15.66 51.82
CA MET A 497 13.95 14.63 50.79
C MET A 497 13.79 13.25 51.42
N ARG A 498 14.51 12.97 52.52
CA ARG A 498 14.40 11.74 53.30
C ARG A 498 13.04 11.60 53.97
N SER A 499 12.55 12.63 54.67
CA SER A 499 11.20 12.62 55.25
C SER A 499 10.14 12.35 54.17
N ARG A 500 10.25 13.00 53.01
CA ARG A 500 9.33 12.81 51.88
C ARG A 500 9.42 11.40 51.27
N ALA A 501 10.60 10.78 51.26
CA ALA A 501 10.78 9.40 50.80
C ALA A 501 10.13 8.40 51.78
N VAL A 502 10.22 8.65 53.09
CA VAL A 502 9.52 7.86 54.13
C VAL A 502 8.00 8.05 54.07
N GLU A 503 7.49 9.26 53.77
CA GLU A 503 6.05 9.49 53.54
C GLU A 503 5.51 8.63 52.39
N ILE A 504 6.24 8.55 51.27
CA ILE A 504 5.83 7.73 50.11
C ILE A 504 6.00 6.24 50.40
N GLN A 505 7.08 5.82 51.07
CA GLN A 505 7.28 4.46 51.56
C GLN A 505 6.08 3.96 52.37
N GLN A 506 5.62 4.74 53.35
CA GLN A 506 4.52 4.37 54.23
C GLN A 506 3.22 4.13 53.47
N LYS A 507 3.00 4.83 52.35
CA LYS A 507 1.85 4.59 51.46
C LYS A 507 2.06 3.38 50.56
N MET A 508 3.22 3.27 49.91
CA MET A 508 3.54 2.12 49.03
C MET A 508 3.51 0.78 49.78
N GLN A 509 3.81 0.77 51.09
CA GLN A 509 3.71 -0.42 51.94
C GLN A 509 2.26 -0.83 52.30
N GLN A 510 1.26 0.02 52.01
CA GLN A 510 -0.17 -0.31 52.14
C GLN A 510 -0.76 -0.86 50.83
N GLU A 511 -0.02 -0.81 49.73
CA GLU A 511 -0.41 -1.41 48.44
C GLU A 511 -0.15 -2.93 48.46
N ASP A 512 -1.10 -3.73 47.95
CA ASP A 512 -0.81 -5.09 47.48
C ASP A 512 -1.12 -5.19 45.99
N GLY A 513 -0.14 -4.78 45.17
CA GLY A 513 -0.30 -4.79 43.72
C GLY A 513 -0.47 -6.20 43.14
N ALA A 514 -0.05 -7.26 43.85
CA ALA A 514 -0.24 -8.63 43.37
C ALA A 514 -1.69 -9.09 43.57
N GLU A 515 -2.32 -8.73 44.70
CA GLU A 515 -3.76 -8.91 44.91
C GLU A 515 -4.58 -8.09 43.90
N GLU A 516 -4.26 -6.80 43.72
CA GLU A 516 -5.05 -5.92 42.85
C GLU A 516 -4.84 -6.20 41.35
N ALA A 517 -3.65 -6.64 40.92
CA ALA A 517 -3.45 -7.15 39.57
C ALA A 517 -4.35 -8.36 39.27
N VAL A 518 -4.52 -9.28 40.23
CA VAL A 518 -5.39 -10.45 40.09
C VAL A 518 -6.87 -10.07 40.10
N ARG A 519 -7.28 -9.11 40.92
CA ARG A 519 -8.64 -8.54 40.88
C ARG A 519 -8.92 -7.84 39.56
N CYS A 520 -8.00 -7.01 39.07
CA CYS A 520 -8.08 -6.35 37.78
C CYS A 520 -8.18 -7.37 36.63
N PHE A 521 -7.41 -8.46 36.68
CA PHE A 521 -7.53 -9.58 35.74
C PHE A 521 -8.94 -10.20 35.77
N TYR A 522 -9.47 -10.53 36.95
CA TYR A 522 -10.81 -11.13 37.10
C TYR A 522 -11.95 -10.19 36.67
N ARG A 523 -11.85 -8.88 36.96
CA ARG A 523 -12.84 -7.86 36.49
C ARG A 523 -13.04 -7.90 34.98
N HIS A 524 -12.00 -8.26 34.22
CA HIS A 524 -12.00 -8.26 32.77
C HIS A 524 -12.22 -9.65 32.12
N LEU A 525 -12.56 -10.69 32.90
CA LEU A 525 -12.89 -12.00 32.35
C LEU A 525 -14.37 -12.05 31.91
N PRO A 526 -14.70 -12.59 30.71
CA PRO A 526 -16.09 -12.76 30.25
C PRO A 526 -16.77 -13.96 30.93
N LEU A 527 -16.92 -13.90 32.27
CA LEU A 527 -17.30 -15.05 33.12
C LEU A 527 -18.59 -15.76 32.69
N GLN A 528 -19.61 -15.03 32.23
CA GLN A 528 -20.87 -15.61 31.74
C GLN A 528 -20.68 -16.46 30.47
N GLY A 529 -19.78 -16.05 29.58
CA GLY A 529 -19.39 -16.83 28.40
C GLY A 529 -18.50 -18.02 28.76
N MET A 530 -17.55 -17.82 29.69
CA MET A 530 -16.53 -18.82 30.04
C MET A 530 -17.06 -20.08 30.70
N ARG A 531 -18.11 -20.01 31.53
CA ARG A 531 -18.59 -21.18 32.31
C ARG A 531 -19.27 -22.24 31.44
N CYS A 532 -19.05 -23.51 31.76
CA CYS A 532 -19.86 -24.63 31.33
C CYS A 532 -21.26 -24.56 31.98
N ASP A 533 -22.30 -24.92 31.23
CA ASP A 533 -23.70 -24.84 31.68
C ASP A 533 -24.10 -25.98 32.63
N LEU A 534 -23.26 -27.02 32.76
CA LEU A 534 -23.48 -28.19 33.62
C LEU A 534 -22.47 -28.32 34.77
N ASP A 535 -21.34 -27.60 34.71
CA ASP A 535 -20.36 -27.47 35.79
C ASP A 535 -19.81 -26.04 35.78
N HIS A 536 -20.44 -25.15 36.55
CA HIS A 536 -20.11 -23.73 36.59
C HIS A 536 -18.72 -23.41 37.20
N ALA A 537 -18.04 -24.40 37.80
CA ALA A 537 -16.67 -24.28 38.27
C ALA A 537 -15.63 -24.56 37.16
N ARG A 538 -16.06 -25.04 35.98
CA ARG A 538 -15.20 -25.35 34.83
C ARG A 538 -15.46 -24.45 33.62
N VAL A 539 -14.39 -24.25 32.84
CA VAL A 539 -14.43 -23.54 31.55
C VAL A 539 -15.13 -24.39 30.49
N ALA A 540 -16.00 -23.78 29.70
CA ALA A 540 -16.56 -24.37 28.49
C ALA A 540 -15.55 -24.33 27.34
N THR A 541 -15.32 -25.47 26.69
CA THR A 541 -14.44 -25.60 25.51
C THR A 541 -15.17 -26.21 24.30
N LYS A 542 -16.41 -26.65 24.49
CA LYS A 542 -17.25 -27.34 23.51
C LYS A 542 -18.65 -26.74 23.45
N TRP A 543 -19.26 -26.75 22.26
CA TRP A 543 -20.65 -26.32 22.04
C TRP A 543 -21.45 -27.44 21.38
N CYS A 544 -22.48 -27.93 22.07
CA CYS A 544 -23.33 -29.01 21.59
C CYS A 544 -24.49 -28.46 20.75
N GLN A 545 -24.40 -28.52 19.41
CA GLN A 545 -25.35 -27.87 18.50
C GLN A 545 -26.79 -28.38 18.65
N LYS A 546 -26.96 -29.68 18.99
CA LYS A 546 -28.28 -30.32 19.20
C LYS A 546 -29.01 -29.78 20.44
N ASN A 547 -28.28 -29.42 21.49
CA ASN A 547 -28.83 -29.07 22.81
C ASN A 547 -28.64 -27.58 23.17
N LYS A 548 -27.83 -26.84 22.40
CA LYS A 548 -27.45 -25.44 22.64
C LYS A 548 -26.80 -25.21 24.02
N LEU A 549 -25.90 -26.13 24.42
CA LEU A 549 -25.17 -26.09 25.69
C LEU A 549 -23.68 -25.85 25.48
N LYS A 550 -23.10 -25.01 26.32
CA LYS A 550 -21.65 -24.84 26.54
C LYS A 550 -21.17 -25.94 27.49
N LEU A 551 -20.26 -26.80 27.02
CA LEU A 551 -19.74 -27.95 27.76
C LEU A 551 -18.25 -27.80 28.03
N CYS A 552 -17.81 -28.18 29.23
CA CYS A 552 -16.40 -28.49 29.50
C CYS A 552 -16.09 -29.91 29.00
N GLU A 553 -14.79 -30.24 28.86
CA GLU A 553 -14.34 -31.52 28.31
C GLU A 553 -14.86 -32.74 29.10
N VAL A 554 -15.04 -32.61 30.42
CA VAL A 554 -15.61 -33.67 31.27
C VAL A 554 -17.11 -33.85 31.01
N CYS A 555 -17.87 -32.76 30.92
CA CYS A 555 -19.31 -32.83 30.63
C CYS A 555 -19.58 -33.34 29.21
N ASP A 556 -18.75 -32.95 28.23
CA ASP A 556 -18.81 -33.45 26.86
C ASP A 556 -18.53 -34.95 26.80
N PHE A 557 -17.48 -35.43 27.48
CA PHE A 557 -17.15 -36.86 27.58
C PHE A 557 -18.28 -37.69 28.24
N VAL A 558 -18.82 -37.23 29.38
CA VAL A 558 -19.93 -37.91 30.07
C VAL A 558 -21.16 -37.98 29.18
N ILE A 559 -21.51 -36.90 28.47
CA ILE A 559 -22.63 -36.87 27.52
C ILE A 559 -22.40 -37.78 26.32
N ALA A 560 -21.18 -37.80 25.77
CA ALA A 560 -20.82 -38.64 24.63
C ALA A 560 -20.80 -40.15 24.98
N SER A 561 -20.62 -40.51 26.26
CA SER A 561 -20.62 -41.92 26.71
C SER A 561 -21.98 -42.62 26.69
N GLN A 562 -23.09 -41.88 26.49
CA GLN A 562 -24.45 -42.45 26.44
C GLN A 562 -24.81 -42.95 25.03
N PRO A 563 -25.35 -44.17 24.86
CA PRO A 563 -25.62 -44.75 23.53
C PRO A 563 -26.56 -43.93 22.63
N GLU A 564 -27.55 -43.25 23.22
CA GLU A 564 -28.56 -42.44 22.52
C GLU A 564 -28.02 -41.10 21.96
N ASN A 565 -26.73 -40.81 22.18
CA ASN A 565 -26.09 -39.54 21.83
C ASN A 565 -25.12 -39.61 20.64
N PHE A 566 -25.02 -40.75 19.96
CA PHE A 566 -24.00 -41.02 18.93
C PHE A 566 -24.01 -40.05 17.72
N GLU A 567 -25.16 -39.45 17.38
CA GLU A 567 -25.32 -38.50 16.26
C GLU A 567 -25.09 -37.02 16.65
N ARG A 568 -24.46 -36.72 17.80
CA ARG A 568 -24.29 -35.33 18.26
C ARG A 568 -23.18 -34.60 17.50
N LYS A 569 -23.56 -33.53 16.79
CA LYS A 569 -22.64 -32.54 16.25
C LYS A 569 -22.18 -31.56 17.34
N VAL A 570 -21.03 -31.84 17.93
CA VAL A 570 -20.31 -30.95 18.85
C VAL A 570 -19.20 -30.22 18.08
N VAL A 571 -18.93 -28.96 18.43
CA VAL A 571 -17.82 -28.16 17.88
C VAL A 571 -17.02 -27.52 19.02
N ASP A 572 -15.79 -27.08 18.73
CA ASP A 572 -15.03 -26.24 19.67
C ASP A 572 -15.77 -24.92 19.94
N TYR A 573 -15.71 -24.45 21.19
CA TYR A 573 -16.35 -23.22 21.64
C TYR A 573 -15.30 -22.17 21.99
N HIS A 574 -15.49 -20.96 21.44
CA HIS A 574 -14.68 -19.78 21.73
C HIS A 574 -15.59 -18.73 22.38
N PHE A 575 -15.19 -18.21 23.53
CA PHE A 575 -15.93 -17.22 24.31
C PHE A 575 -15.35 -15.80 24.20
N VAL A 576 -14.31 -15.60 23.38
CA VAL A 576 -13.82 -14.29 22.93
C VAL A 576 -13.76 -14.28 21.40
N ASP A 577 -14.52 -13.38 20.77
CA ASP A 577 -14.55 -13.24 19.32
C ASP A 577 -13.57 -12.15 18.85
N TYR A 578 -12.49 -12.58 18.21
CA TYR A 578 -11.47 -11.71 17.61
C TYR A 578 -11.76 -11.37 16.13
N THR A 579 -12.88 -11.85 15.57
CA THR A 579 -13.20 -11.75 14.13
C THR A 579 -13.93 -10.46 13.72
N ALA A 580 -14.36 -9.63 14.67
CA ALA A 580 -15.08 -8.36 14.49
C ALA A 580 -14.29 -7.23 13.78
N ARG A 581 -13.33 -7.57 12.91
CA ARG A 581 -12.52 -6.64 12.12
C ARG A 581 -13.25 -6.25 10.83
N GLY A 582 -14.35 -5.52 11.02
CA GLY A 582 -15.20 -4.90 10.00
C GLY A 582 -16.20 -3.95 10.71
N PRO A 583 -16.60 -2.82 10.10
CA PRO A 583 -17.30 -1.76 10.83
C PRO A 583 -18.74 -2.15 11.21
N ALA A 584 -18.99 -2.35 12.51
CA ALA A 584 -20.33 -2.51 13.07
C ALA A 584 -21.18 -1.21 12.99
N HIS A 585 -20.55 -0.05 12.81
CA HIS A 585 -21.21 1.25 12.72
C HIS A 585 -20.71 2.04 11.50
N GLY A 586 -21.53 2.08 10.44
CA GLY A 586 -21.15 2.61 9.12
C GLY A 586 -20.96 4.13 9.00
N PHE A 587 -21.04 4.91 10.10
CA PHE A 587 -21.00 6.38 10.06
C PHE A 587 -19.94 7.04 10.98
N ALA A 588 -19.33 6.32 11.92
CA ALA A 588 -18.41 6.93 12.90
C ALA A 588 -16.97 7.11 12.40
N GLY A 589 -16.56 6.40 11.34
CA GLY A 589 -15.18 6.41 10.83
C GLY A 589 -14.90 7.37 9.68
N ALA A 590 -15.93 7.88 8.99
CA ALA A 590 -15.77 8.59 7.72
C ALA A 590 -15.36 10.07 7.85
N SER A 591 -15.87 10.76 8.88
CA SER A 591 -15.81 12.22 8.98
C SER A 591 -14.48 12.78 9.50
N ALA A 592 -13.73 12.04 10.32
CA ALA A 592 -12.45 12.50 10.86
C ALA A 592 -11.30 12.40 9.82
N GLY A 593 -11.19 11.27 9.13
CA GLY A 593 -10.08 11.01 8.19
C GLY A 593 -10.13 11.86 6.91
N ALA A 594 -11.33 12.24 6.45
CA ALA A 594 -11.50 13.01 5.22
C ALA A 594 -10.92 14.44 5.31
N ALA A 595 -11.14 15.14 6.43
CA ALA A 595 -10.62 16.48 6.65
C ALA A 595 -9.08 16.48 6.78
N ALA A 596 -8.55 15.50 7.52
CA ALA A 596 -7.12 15.28 7.70
C ALA A 596 -6.37 15.14 6.35
N PHE A 597 -6.95 14.38 5.41
CA PHE A 597 -6.34 14.05 4.11
C PHE A 597 -6.07 15.27 3.22
N PHE A 598 -6.89 16.33 3.29
CA PHE A 598 -6.72 17.52 2.45
C PHE A 598 -5.64 18.49 2.94
N HIS A 599 -5.33 18.53 4.24
CA HIS A 599 -4.31 19.44 4.76
C HIS A 599 -2.88 18.93 4.51
N GLU A 600 -2.68 17.61 4.44
CA GLU A 600 -1.35 17.02 4.21
C GLU A 600 -0.78 17.30 2.81
N LEU A 601 -1.64 17.37 1.78
CA LEU A 601 -1.24 17.59 0.39
C LEU A 601 -0.57 18.97 0.19
N GLY A 602 -0.88 19.96 1.03
CA GLY A 602 -0.19 21.25 1.05
C GLY A 602 1.27 21.16 1.54
N GLY A 603 1.61 20.16 2.36
CA GLY A 603 2.97 19.97 2.88
C GLY A 603 3.95 19.51 1.81
N ALA A 604 3.54 18.56 0.98
CA ALA A 604 4.31 18.09 -0.18
C ALA A 604 4.59 19.21 -1.19
N PHE A 605 3.85 20.33 -1.11
CA PHE A 605 4.00 21.45 -2.02
C PHE A 605 5.16 22.40 -1.72
N LYS A 606 5.79 22.29 -0.54
CA LYS A 606 6.92 23.15 -0.17
C LYS A 606 8.23 22.74 -0.85
N ASP A 607 8.48 21.45 -1.03
CA ASP A 607 9.73 20.94 -1.63
C ASP A 607 9.87 21.21 -3.13
N VAL A 608 8.74 21.40 -3.83
CA VAL A 608 8.71 21.82 -5.25
C VAL A 608 9.17 23.28 -5.39
N VAL A 609 8.93 24.11 -4.38
CA VAL A 609 9.25 25.55 -4.37
C VAL A 609 10.65 25.84 -3.79
N VAL A 610 11.10 25.06 -2.79
CA VAL A 610 12.38 25.32 -2.10
C VAL A 610 13.61 24.87 -2.88
N LYS A 611 13.53 23.79 -3.66
CA LYS A 611 14.70 23.26 -4.39
C LYS A 611 15.27 24.20 -5.48
N PRO A 612 14.45 24.89 -6.30
CA PRO A 612 14.95 25.94 -7.20
C PRO A 612 15.68 27.08 -6.48
N ALA A 613 15.12 27.55 -5.36
CA ALA A 613 15.71 28.62 -4.55
C ALA A 613 17.04 28.23 -3.89
N ARG A 614 17.28 26.92 -3.68
CA ARG A 614 18.54 26.39 -3.17
C ARG A 614 19.60 26.22 -4.26
N GLY A 615 19.24 25.66 -5.42
CA GLY A 615 20.15 25.55 -6.57
C GLY A 615 20.67 26.90 -7.07
N PHE A 616 19.81 27.92 -7.07
CA PHE A 616 20.19 29.32 -7.37
C PHE A 616 21.25 29.89 -6.40
N ARG A 617 21.30 29.36 -5.17
CA ARG A 617 22.16 29.82 -4.07
C ARG A 617 23.49 29.06 -3.96
N GLU A 618 23.57 27.88 -4.58
CA GLU A 618 24.72 26.97 -4.51
C GLU A 618 25.51 26.90 -5.84
N GLU A 619 24.86 27.06 -7.01
CA GLU A 619 25.52 27.01 -8.34
C GLU A 619 25.19 28.17 -9.31
N GLY A 620 24.38 29.15 -8.89
CA GLY A 620 24.01 30.30 -9.73
C GLY A 620 23.23 29.89 -11.01
N PRO A 621 23.48 30.54 -12.16
CA PRO A 621 22.69 30.32 -13.38
C PRO A 621 22.64 28.88 -13.90
N LYS A 622 23.67 28.06 -13.67
CA LYS A 622 23.67 26.63 -14.08
C LYS A 622 22.65 25.81 -13.27
N GLY A 623 22.61 25.99 -11.96
CA GLY A 623 21.64 25.33 -11.08
C GLY A 623 20.19 25.71 -11.39
N ALA A 624 19.96 26.92 -11.92
CA ALA A 624 18.62 27.35 -12.36
C ALA A 624 18.14 26.61 -13.62
N VAL A 625 19.00 26.43 -14.63
CA VAL A 625 18.63 25.76 -15.89
C VAL A 625 18.21 24.30 -15.63
N ILE A 626 19.00 23.56 -14.85
CA ILE A 626 18.72 22.15 -14.50
C ILE A 626 17.37 22.00 -13.76
N GLY A 627 16.95 23.02 -12.99
CA GLY A 627 15.66 23.04 -12.31
C GLY A 627 14.45 23.26 -13.23
N VAL A 628 14.61 24.00 -14.33
CA VAL A 628 13.51 24.37 -15.25
C VAL A 628 13.15 23.26 -16.24
N VAL A 629 14.09 22.35 -16.55
CA VAL A 629 13.90 21.19 -17.45
C VAL A 629 12.62 20.39 -17.15
N LYS A 630 12.31 20.16 -15.87
CA LYS A 630 11.26 19.23 -15.43
C LYS A 630 9.82 19.79 -15.50
N ALA A 631 9.62 20.94 -16.15
CA ALA A 631 8.32 21.60 -16.32
C ALA A 631 7.66 21.31 -17.69
N THR A 632 7.38 20.03 -17.97
CA THR A 632 6.46 19.58 -19.04
C THR A 632 5.59 18.44 -18.52
N GLY A 633 4.28 18.49 -18.83
CA GLY A 633 3.25 17.70 -18.14
C GLY A 633 3.38 16.18 -18.32
N ASN A 634 3.89 15.50 -17.30
CA ASN A 634 4.13 14.04 -17.30
C ASN A 634 3.81 13.43 -15.92
N ILE A 635 3.44 12.14 -15.87
CA ILE A 635 3.05 11.46 -14.62
C ILE A 635 4.25 10.68 -14.07
N GLY A 636 5.09 11.35 -13.29
CA GLY A 636 6.26 10.75 -12.68
C GLY A 636 5.93 9.78 -11.55
N VAL A 637 5.98 8.47 -11.82
CA VAL A 637 5.90 7.38 -10.82
C VAL A 637 7.24 6.65 -10.73
N LYS A 638 8.21 7.17 -9.95
CA LYS A 638 9.50 6.48 -9.79
C LYS A 638 9.42 5.46 -8.66
N PHE A 639 9.68 4.20 -9.00
CA PHE A 639 9.66 3.08 -8.05
C PHE A 639 11.06 2.83 -7.48
N ASP A 640 11.28 3.17 -6.22
CA ASP A 640 12.51 2.82 -5.52
C ASP A 640 12.48 1.35 -5.07
N VAL A 641 12.86 0.44 -5.97
CA VAL A 641 13.03 -0.97 -5.63
C VAL A 641 14.39 -1.15 -4.96
N GLY A 642 14.41 -0.89 -3.66
CA GLY A 642 15.61 -1.02 -2.85
C GLY A 642 16.35 -2.36 -3.06
N THR A 643 17.68 -2.29 -2.96
CA THR A 643 18.72 -3.15 -3.56
C THR A 643 18.80 -4.63 -3.16
N LYS A 644 17.73 -5.23 -2.64
CA LYS A 644 17.73 -6.60 -2.06
C LYS A 644 16.55 -7.48 -2.45
N THR A 645 15.68 -6.98 -3.31
CA THR A 645 14.65 -7.76 -3.99
C THR A 645 14.90 -7.54 -5.46
N PRO A 646 15.38 -8.54 -6.22
CA PRO A 646 15.60 -8.37 -7.66
C PRO A 646 14.32 -7.86 -8.29
N ASP A 647 14.36 -6.70 -8.93
CA ASP A 647 13.21 -6.21 -9.71
C ASP A 647 12.94 -7.16 -10.89
N ALA A 648 14.03 -7.71 -11.45
CA ALA A 648 14.03 -8.77 -12.43
C ALA A 648 13.15 -9.98 -12.06
N ILE A 649 12.51 -10.54 -13.08
CA ILE A 649 11.86 -11.86 -13.05
C ILE A 649 12.93 -12.94 -13.30
N SER A 650 12.83 -14.07 -12.59
CA SER A 650 13.74 -15.21 -12.75
C SER A 650 13.56 -15.90 -14.10
N GLU A 651 14.65 -16.21 -14.81
CA GLU A 651 14.63 -16.87 -16.13
C GLU A 651 13.76 -18.15 -16.20
N SER A 652 13.70 -18.96 -15.13
CA SER A 652 12.82 -20.12 -15.05
C SER A 652 11.33 -19.78 -15.28
N LYS A 653 10.88 -18.62 -14.78
CA LYS A 653 9.53 -18.09 -14.96
C LYS A 653 9.35 -17.39 -16.31
N ILE A 654 10.42 -16.82 -16.86
CA ILE A 654 10.41 -16.31 -18.23
C ILE A 654 10.30 -17.48 -19.23
N GLU A 655 10.92 -18.64 -18.96
CA GLU A 655 10.74 -19.84 -19.79
C GLU A 655 9.36 -20.51 -19.60
N GLU A 656 8.78 -20.52 -18.39
CA GLU A 656 7.36 -20.84 -18.17
C GLU A 656 6.46 -20.00 -19.10
N TRP A 657 6.71 -18.69 -19.17
CA TRP A 657 5.98 -17.76 -20.03
C TRP A 657 6.27 -17.98 -21.52
N ARG A 658 7.52 -18.25 -21.93
CA ARG A 658 7.87 -18.62 -23.32
C ARG A 658 7.16 -19.92 -23.73
N GLN A 659 7.07 -20.93 -22.86
CA GLN A 659 6.34 -22.19 -23.12
C GLN A 659 4.84 -21.95 -23.26
N TYR A 660 4.23 -21.21 -22.33
CA TYR A 660 2.83 -20.80 -22.43
C TYR A 660 2.55 -20.00 -23.73
N SER A 661 3.40 -19.04 -24.09
CA SER A 661 3.28 -18.23 -25.32
C SER A 661 3.39 -19.09 -26.59
N LYS A 662 4.28 -20.10 -26.62
CA LYS A 662 4.36 -21.11 -27.70
C LYS A 662 3.05 -21.90 -27.81
N LEU A 663 2.47 -22.37 -26.69
CA LEU A 663 1.21 -23.10 -26.66
C LEU A 663 0.01 -22.24 -27.11
N GLN A 664 -0.06 -20.98 -26.66
CA GLN A 664 -1.11 -20.04 -27.09
C GLN A 664 -1.05 -19.77 -28.60
N LYS A 665 0.16 -19.63 -29.17
CA LYS A 665 0.33 -19.48 -30.62
C LYS A 665 -0.23 -20.68 -31.40
N VAL A 666 0.10 -21.91 -30.98
CA VAL A 666 -0.44 -23.14 -31.60
C VAL A 666 -1.97 -23.23 -31.47
N LYS A 667 -2.54 -22.79 -30.34
CA LYS A 667 -4.00 -22.70 -30.18
C LYS A 667 -4.63 -21.67 -31.12
N SER A 668 -4.05 -20.47 -31.27
CA SER A 668 -4.53 -19.46 -32.23
C SER A 668 -4.44 -19.96 -33.68
N GLU A 669 -3.35 -20.64 -34.06
CA GLU A 669 -3.19 -21.24 -35.40
C GLU A 669 -4.20 -22.38 -35.66
N ARG A 670 -4.57 -23.14 -34.63
CA ARG A 670 -5.64 -24.16 -34.73
C ARG A 670 -7.03 -23.52 -34.83
N ILE A 671 -7.30 -22.46 -34.08
CA ILE A 671 -8.60 -21.75 -34.14
C ILE A 671 -8.75 -21.03 -35.48
N LEU A 672 -7.70 -20.40 -36.02
CA LEU A 672 -7.69 -19.84 -37.38
C LEU A 672 -8.13 -20.87 -38.42
N LYS A 673 -7.60 -22.09 -38.39
CA LYS A 673 -7.98 -23.18 -39.33
C LYS A 673 -9.39 -23.71 -39.17
N ILE A 674 -10.03 -23.50 -38.01
CA ILE A 674 -11.45 -23.77 -37.79
C ILE A 674 -12.29 -22.59 -38.30
N PHE A 675 -11.78 -21.37 -38.12
CA PHE A 675 -12.40 -20.12 -38.57
C PHE A 675 -12.39 -19.95 -40.09
N GLU A 676 -11.36 -20.47 -40.78
CA GLU A 676 -11.24 -20.52 -42.25
C GLU A 676 -12.43 -21.20 -42.95
N GLY A 677 -13.26 -21.97 -42.23
CA GLY A 677 -14.53 -22.55 -42.70
C GLY A 677 -15.80 -22.02 -42.01
N THR A 678 -15.73 -20.94 -41.23
CA THR A 678 -16.85 -20.41 -40.43
C THR A 678 -17.33 -19.06 -40.96
N THR A 679 -18.59 -18.96 -41.43
CA THR A 679 -19.19 -17.68 -41.83
C THR A 679 -19.30 -16.73 -40.65
N VAL A 680 -19.01 -15.44 -40.84
CA VAL A 680 -19.29 -14.40 -39.83
C VAL A 680 -20.62 -13.74 -40.19
N PRO A 681 -21.66 -13.84 -39.34
CA PRO A 681 -22.94 -13.16 -39.59
C PRO A 681 -22.76 -11.65 -39.83
N PRO A 682 -23.44 -11.06 -40.83
CA PRO A 682 -23.48 -9.61 -40.99
C PRO A 682 -23.97 -8.92 -39.70
N MET A 683 -23.20 -7.92 -39.24
CA MET A 683 -23.46 -7.26 -37.96
C MET A 683 -23.14 -5.77 -37.99
N ASN A 684 -23.65 -5.03 -37.02
CA ASN A 684 -23.36 -3.61 -36.85
C ASN A 684 -22.07 -3.44 -36.02
N ILE A 685 -20.98 -2.97 -36.63
CA ILE A 685 -19.70 -2.78 -35.93
C ILE A 685 -19.45 -1.29 -35.70
N CYS A 686 -19.29 -0.90 -34.44
CA CYS A 686 -18.88 0.45 -34.07
C CYS A 686 -17.35 0.49 -33.87
N LEU A 687 -16.68 1.31 -34.67
CA LEU A 687 -15.27 1.69 -34.53
C LEU A 687 -15.22 3.07 -33.88
N ALA A 688 -14.31 3.34 -32.94
CA ALA A 688 -14.22 4.67 -32.34
C ALA A 688 -12.82 5.07 -31.92
N THR A 689 -12.44 6.34 -32.16
CA THR A 689 -11.18 6.91 -31.65
C THR A 689 -11.20 8.44 -31.58
N ILE A 690 -10.36 8.97 -30.69
CA ILE A 690 -9.79 10.32 -30.81
C ILE A 690 -8.39 10.23 -31.42
N GLY A 691 -7.95 11.29 -32.11
CA GLY A 691 -6.63 11.35 -32.74
C GLY A 691 -6.58 12.29 -33.93
N THR A 692 -5.42 12.43 -34.57
CA THR A 692 -5.32 13.12 -35.87
C THR A 692 -5.67 12.13 -36.99
N TRP A 693 -5.85 12.63 -38.22
CA TRP A 693 -6.06 11.77 -39.40
C TRP A 693 -5.03 10.64 -39.47
N ASP A 694 -3.75 10.96 -39.27
CA ASP A 694 -2.67 9.99 -39.36
C ASP A 694 -2.47 9.12 -38.12
N ASN A 695 -2.90 9.58 -36.95
CA ASN A 695 -2.63 8.93 -35.66
C ASN A 695 -3.95 8.42 -35.06
N ASN A 696 -4.23 7.13 -35.30
CA ASN A 696 -5.43 6.33 -35.03
C ASN A 696 -6.51 6.36 -36.13
N VAL A 697 -6.85 7.51 -36.71
CA VAL A 697 -8.06 7.62 -37.58
C VAL A 697 -7.87 6.88 -38.91
N LYS A 698 -6.80 7.11 -39.67
CA LYS A 698 -6.55 6.43 -40.96
C LYS A 698 -6.44 4.91 -40.79
N GLN A 699 -5.95 4.44 -39.64
CA GLN A 699 -5.87 3.02 -39.32
C GLN A 699 -7.25 2.41 -39.06
N LEU A 700 -8.13 3.08 -38.32
CA LEU A 700 -9.53 2.64 -38.16
C LEU A 700 -10.29 2.66 -39.48
N VAL A 701 -10.09 3.68 -40.34
CA VAL A 701 -10.76 3.75 -41.64
C VAL A 701 -10.36 2.59 -42.54
N ALA A 702 -9.07 2.23 -42.59
CA ALA A 702 -8.60 1.06 -43.33
C ALA A 702 -9.24 -0.25 -42.82
N ILE A 703 -9.29 -0.44 -41.49
CA ILE A 703 -9.92 -1.60 -40.86
C ILE A 703 -11.44 -1.63 -41.12
N GLY A 704 -12.11 -0.48 -41.05
CA GLY A 704 -13.55 -0.36 -41.28
C GLY A 704 -13.95 -0.62 -42.73
N MET A 705 -13.19 -0.12 -43.70
CA MET A 705 -13.39 -0.47 -45.12
C MET A 705 -13.23 -1.98 -45.34
N ARG A 706 -12.25 -2.61 -44.68
CA ARG A 706 -12.00 -4.04 -44.80
C ARG A 706 -13.10 -4.89 -44.16
N MET A 707 -13.66 -4.47 -43.01
CA MET A 707 -14.82 -5.11 -42.38
C MET A 707 -16.13 -4.88 -43.16
N ALA A 708 -16.31 -3.71 -43.77
CA ALA A 708 -17.45 -3.44 -44.64
C ALA A 708 -17.43 -4.31 -45.91
N ALA A 709 -16.23 -4.66 -46.42
CA ALA A 709 -16.08 -5.62 -47.51
C ALA A 709 -16.51 -7.06 -47.14
N ASP A 710 -16.50 -7.44 -45.86
CA ASP A 710 -17.09 -8.68 -45.35
C ASP A 710 -18.62 -8.55 -45.10
N GLY A 711 -19.27 -7.49 -45.62
CA GLY A 711 -20.71 -7.28 -45.55
C GLY A 711 -21.22 -6.71 -44.22
N HIS A 712 -20.35 -6.17 -43.38
CA HIS A 712 -20.73 -5.58 -42.10
C HIS A 712 -21.19 -4.11 -42.23
N ARG A 713 -22.18 -3.69 -41.42
CA ARG A 713 -22.59 -2.28 -41.32
C ARG A 713 -21.64 -1.58 -40.35
N VAL A 714 -20.64 -0.88 -40.89
CA VAL A 714 -19.57 -0.27 -40.10
C VAL A 714 -19.80 1.24 -39.89
N ARG A 715 -19.74 1.68 -38.63
CA ARG A 715 -19.78 3.09 -38.22
C ARG A 715 -18.46 3.48 -37.56
N VAL A 716 -17.84 4.58 -37.98
CA VAL A 716 -16.63 5.16 -37.36
C VAL A 716 -17.01 6.42 -36.59
N ALA A 717 -16.85 6.39 -35.27
CA ALA A 717 -17.01 7.53 -34.40
C ALA A 717 -15.65 8.23 -34.19
N ALA A 718 -15.53 9.48 -34.61
CA ALA A 718 -14.29 10.26 -34.53
C ALA A 718 -14.59 11.77 -34.47
N ASN A 719 -13.55 12.61 -34.48
CA ASN A 719 -13.70 14.05 -34.55
C ASN A 719 -14.41 14.48 -35.86
N GLU A 720 -15.38 15.39 -35.77
CA GLU A 720 -16.27 15.85 -36.86
C GLU A 720 -15.51 16.30 -38.12
N GLU A 721 -14.29 16.84 -37.98
CA GLU A 721 -13.41 17.23 -39.10
C GLU A 721 -13.11 16.09 -40.09
N PHE A 722 -13.18 14.82 -39.64
CA PHE A 722 -12.93 13.65 -40.49
C PHE A 722 -14.20 13.06 -41.13
N ARG A 723 -15.41 13.60 -40.84
CA ARG A 723 -16.70 13.13 -41.37
C ARG A 723 -16.66 12.94 -42.88
N ALA A 724 -16.26 13.98 -43.61
CA ALA A 724 -16.30 13.99 -45.08
C ALA A 724 -15.43 12.87 -45.68
N ASP A 725 -14.26 12.61 -45.09
CA ASP A 725 -13.33 11.59 -45.53
C ASP A 725 -13.77 10.15 -45.19
N ILE A 726 -14.46 9.98 -44.06
CA ILE A 726 -15.02 8.69 -43.62
C ILE A 726 -16.24 8.32 -44.48
N VAL A 727 -17.19 9.24 -44.62
CA VAL A 727 -18.43 9.01 -45.39
C VAL A 727 -18.15 8.83 -46.89
N ALA A 728 -17.15 9.53 -47.44
CA ALA A 728 -16.70 9.33 -48.83
C ALA A 728 -16.15 7.91 -49.13
N ARG A 729 -15.95 7.09 -48.10
CA ARG A 729 -15.47 5.69 -48.19
C ARG A 729 -16.57 4.65 -47.91
N GLY A 730 -17.83 5.08 -47.83
CA GLY A 730 -18.98 4.19 -47.62
C GLY A 730 -19.15 3.69 -46.18
N LEU A 731 -18.43 4.29 -45.23
CA LEU A 731 -18.59 4.04 -43.79
C LEU A 731 -19.60 5.02 -43.19
N GLU A 732 -20.41 4.57 -42.24
CA GLU A 732 -21.17 5.52 -41.41
C GLU A 732 -20.24 6.30 -40.49
N PHE A 733 -20.67 7.49 -40.09
CA PHE A 733 -19.95 8.35 -39.17
C PHE A 733 -20.76 8.62 -37.90
N TYR A 734 -20.08 9.01 -36.82
CA TYR A 734 -20.70 9.67 -35.68
C TYR A 734 -19.72 10.69 -35.05
N PRO A 735 -20.16 11.92 -34.73
CA PRO A 735 -19.29 12.92 -34.11
C PRO A 735 -19.01 12.56 -32.64
N LEU A 736 -17.78 12.16 -32.35
CA LEU A 736 -17.30 12.19 -30.96
C LEU A 736 -17.08 13.66 -30.57
N ALA A 737 -17.68 14.06 -29.44
CA ALA A 737 -17.57 15.41 -28.95
C ALA A 737 -16.17 15.67 -28.36
N GLY A 738 -15.69 16.92 -28.48
CA GLY A 738 -14.37 17.33 -27.99
C GLY A 738 -13.23 17.09 -28.98
N ALA A 739 -12.20 17.92 -28.89
CA ALA A 739 -11.04 17.88 -29.79
C ALA A 739 -9.89 17.03 -29.22
N VAL A 740 -8.93 16.64 -30.06
CA VAL A 740 -7.70 15.90 -29.69
C VAL A 740 -6.92 16.56 -28.54
N LYS A 741 -7.03 17.88 -28.41
CA LYS A 741 -6.46 18.70 -27.33
C LYS A 741 -6.94 18.23 -25.95
N ASN A 742 -8.22 17.90 -25.82
CA ASN A 742 -8.91 17.63 -24.56
C ASN A 742 -8.24 16.56 -23.71
N PHE A 743 -7.71 15.47 -24.29
CA PHE A 743 -7.04 14.44 -23.49
C PHE A 743 -5.67 14.89 -22.97
N HIS A 744 -4.89 15.63 -23.76
CA HIS A 744 -3.61 16.18 -23.29
C HIS A 744 -3.83 17.29 -22.26
N ASP A 745 -4.83 18.16 -22.49
CA ASP A 745 -5.25 19.18 -21.53
C ASP A 745 -5.86 18.54 -20.26
N PHE A 746 -6.50 17.38 -20.34
CA PHE A 746 -6.99 16.62 -19.17
C PHE A 746 -5.85 15.98 -18.36
N ILE A 747 -4.87 15.33 -19.00
CA ILE A 747 -3.68 14.80 -18.31
C ILE A 747 -2.87 15.94 -17.67
N LYS A 748 -2.75 17.07 -18.36
CA LYS A 748 -2.16 18.31 -17.84
C LYS A 748 -2.96 18.88 -16.67
N TYR A 749 -4.29 18.92 -16.77
CA TYR A 749 -5.19 19.33 -15.69
C TYR A 749 -5.03 18.44 -14.44
N LEU A 750 -4.99 17.11 -14.59
CA LEU A 750 -4.72 16.18 -13.49
C LEU A 750 -3.33 16.37 -12.87
N HIS A 751 -2.35 16.86 -13.63
CA HIS A 751 -1.02 17.20 -13.13
C HIS A 751 -1.01 18.55 -12.38
N GLU A 752 -1.61 19.60 -12.97
CA GLU A 752 -1.66 20.96 -12.42
C GLU A 752 -2.56 21.05 -11.17
N THR A 753 -3.65 20.27 -11.12
CA THR A 753 -4.61 20.29 -10.00
C THR A 753 -4.27 19.37 -8.83
N LYS A 754 -3.23 18.53 -8.89
CA LYS A 754 -2.66 17.89 -7.68
C LYS A 754 -2.29 18.91 -6.59
N ASN A 755 -2.06 20.16 -7.00
CA ASN A 755 -1.25 21.15 -6.33
C ASN A 755 -2.02 22.46 -6.00
N ALA A 756 -3.27 22.58 -6.44
CA ALA A 756 -4.02 23.83 -6.46
C ALA A 756 -5.16 23.89 -5.42
N ASN A 757 -5.43 25.08 -4.90
CA ASN A 757 -6.50 25.31 -3.91
C ASN A 757 -7.90 25.24 -4.55
N VAL A 758 -8.95 25.00 -3.75
CA VAL A 758 -10.33 24.73 -4.21
C VAL A 758 -10.85 25.77 -5.22
N ILE A 759 -10.64 27.06 -4.97
CA ILE A 759 -11.07 28.15 -5.88
C ILE A 759 -10.31 28.13 -7.20
N GLN A 760 -9.02 27.76 -7.19
CA GLN A 760 -8.21 27.60 -8.41
C GLN A 760 -8.62 26.36 -9.19
N LYS A 761 -8.89 25.22 -8.50
CA LYS A 761 -9.46 24.01 -9.11
C LYS A 761 -10.78 24.31 -9.83
N HIS A 762 -11.67 25.11 -9.23
CA HIS A 762 -12.92 25.52 -9.86
C HIS A 762 -12.74 26.42 -11.08
N LYS A 763 -11.78 27.37 -11.05
CA LYS A 763 -11.45 28.21 -12.22
C LYS A 763 -10.77 27.43 -13.35
N ALA A 764 -9.86 26.50 -13.03
CA ALA A 764 -9.10 25.71 -14.00
C ALA A 764 -9.88 24.53 -14.58
N GLY A 765 -10.88 23.98 -13.87
CA GLY A 765 -11.61 22.79 -14.31
C GLY A 765 -12.67 23.05 -15.39
N ARG A 766 -13.33 24.23 -15.38
CA ARG A 766 -14.42 24.53 -16.32
C ARG A 766 -14.06 24.35 -17.81
N PRO A 767 -12.89 24.78 -18.31
CA PRO A 767 -12.55 24.64 -19.74
C PRO A 767 -12.20 23.21 -20.18
N VAL A 768 -11.87 22.30 -19.25
CA VAL A 768 -11.29 20.99 -19.58
C VAL A 768 -12.24 19.82 -19.24
N LEU A 769 -12.92 19.88 -18.09
CA LEU A 769 -13.80 18.80 -17.65
C LEU A 769 -15.09 18.68 -18.46
N GLY A 770 -15.66 19.81 -18.93
CA GLY A 770 -16.84 19.80 -19.80
C GLY A 770 -16.57 19.06 -21.11
N PRO A 771 -15.61 19.54 -21.93
CA PRO A 771 -15.25 18.90 -23.20
C PRO A 771 -14.69 17.47 -23.07
N PHE A 772 -14.35 17.00 -21.87
CA PHE A 772 -14.09 15.59 -21.60
C PHE A 772 -15.36 14.79 -21.22
N LYS A 773 -16.27 15.36 -20.41
CA LYS A 773 -17.59 14.75 -20.13
C LYS A 773 -18.41 14.61 -21.42
N ASP A 774 -18.38 15.61 -22.30
CA ASP A 774 -19.05 15.57 -23.60
C ASP A 774 -18.56 14.39 -24.46
N LEU A 775 -17.24 14.16 -24.51
CA LEU A 775 -16.63 13.02 -25.21
C LEU A 775 -17.20 11.69 -24.66
N VAL A 776 -17.15 11.49 -23.35
CA VAL A 776 -17.66 10.27 -22.69
C VAL A 776 -19.15 10.05 -22.98
N TYR A 777 -19.97 11.11 -22.93
CA TYR A 777 -21.41 11.00 -23.17
C TYR A 777 -21.73 10.71 -24.64
N SER A 778 -20.95 11.25 -25.59
CA SER A 778 -21.11 10.97 -27.03
C SER A 778 -20.89 9.50 -27.41
N LEU A 779 -20.24 8.70 -26.55
CA LEU A 779 -20.02 7.26 -26.76
C LEU A 779 -21.32 6.45 -26.81
N TRP A 780 -22.36 6.83 -26.06
CA TRP A 780 -23.62 6.09 -26.06
C TRP A 780 -24.36 6.19 -27.40
N PRO A 781 -24.72 7.37 -27.92
CA PRO A 781 -25.35 7.50 -29.24
C PRO A 781 -24.45 7.08 -30.41
N ALA A 782 -23.11 7.09 -30.26
CA ALA A 782 -22.20 6.50 -31.24
C ALA A 782 -22.43 4.99 -31.44
N ALA A 783 -22.74 4.26 -30.34
CA ALA A 783 -23.00 2.82 -30.35
C ALA A 783 -24.49 2.46 -30.48
N ASN A 784 -25.39 3.31 -29.98
CA ASN A 784 -26.83 3.09 -29.94
C ASN A 784 -27.58 4.42 -30.17
N GLY A 785 -27.65 4.86 -31.43
CA GLY A 785 -28.27 6.14 -31.79
C GLY A 785 -28.19 6.47 -33.29
N ALA A 786 -28.74 7.63 -33.65
CA ALA A 786 -28.65 8.24 -34.98
C ALA A 786 -27.48 9.24 -35.04
N ASP A 787 -26.86 9.40 -36.21
CA ASP A 787 -25.90 10.48 -36.46
C ASP A 787 -26.63 11.83 -36.55
N PRO A 788 -26.34 12.84 -35.72
CA PRO A 788 -27.09 14.10 -35.69
C PRO A 788 -26.95 14.95 -36.97
N HIS A 789 -26.02 14.63 -37.87
CA HIS A 789 -25.82 15.37 -39.13
C HIS A 789 -25.81 14.43 -40.37
N GLY A 790 -26.54 13.30 -40.28
CA GLY A 790 -26.46 12.16 -41.19
C GLY A 790 -26.61 12.46 -42.69
N ARG A 791 -27.82 12.77 -43.17
CA ARG A 791 -28.07 12.99 -44.61
C ARG A 791 -27.89 14.47 -45.04
N GLY A 792 -27.34 15.30 -44.17
CA GLY A 792 -27.15 16.74 -44.36
C GLY A 792 -27.20 17.51 -43.04
N HIS A 793 -27.03 18.83 -43.09
CA HIS A 793 -27.26 19.68 -41.91
C HIS A 793 -28.69 19.46 -41.37
N ASN A 794 -28.77 19.14 -40.08
CA ASN A 794 -30.01 18.92 -39.32
C ASN A 794 -30.94 17.82 -39.88
N ILE A 795 -30.42 16.84 -40.63
CA ILE A 795 -31.16 15.63 -41.02
C ILE A 795 -30.53 14.41 -40.32
N PRO A 796 -31.16 13.88 -39.25
CA PRO A 796 -30.66 12.70 -38.54
C PRO A 796 -30.41 11.51 -39.47
N GLY A 797 -29.32 10.79 -39.21
CA GLY A 797 -28.99 9.53 -39.87
C GLY A 797 -29.86 8.37 -39.37
N GLU A 798 -29.74 7.22 -40.01
CA GLU A 798 -30.47 6.03 -39.59
C GLU A 798 -29.98 5.51 -38.24
N HIS A 799 -30.92 5.00 -37.43
CA HIS A 799 -30.59 4.44 -36.12
C HIS A 799 -29.63 3.24 -36.28
N PHE A 800 -28.62 3.21 -35.42
CA PHE A 800 -27.59 2.20 -35.39
C PHE A 800 -27.46 1.69 -33.96
N ARG A 801 -27.60 0.37 -33.77
CA ARG A 801 -27.25 -0.33 -32.53
C ARG A 801 -26.12 -1.29 -32.84
N ALA A 802 -24.96 -1.11 -32.21
CA ALA A 802 -23.82 -2.00 -32.34
C ALA A 802 -24.15 -3.43 -31.87
N ASP A 803 -23.59 -4.41 -32.56
CA ASP A 803 -23.48 -5.81 -32.11
C ASP A 803 -22.04 -6.16 -31.70
N ALA A 804 -21.06 -5.31 -32.03
CA ALA A 804 -19.67 -5.37 -31.55
C ALA A 804 -19.02 -3.98 -31.52
N LEU A 805 -18.07 -3.76 -30.59
CA LEU A 805 -17.26 -2.55 -30.47
C LEU A 805 -15.76 -2.83 -30.69
N PHE A 806 -15.08 -2.00 -31.50
CA PHE A 806 -13.62 -2.02 -31.66
C PHE A 806 -13.04 -0.61 -31.48
N TRP A 807 -12.73 -0.26 -30.23
CA TRP A 807 -12.59 1.13 -29.79
C TRP A 807 -11.22 1.42 -29.17
N HIS A 808 -10.77 2.67 -29.24
CA HIS A 808 -9.53 3.09 -28.58
C HIS A 808 -9.70 3.11 -27.05
N PRO A 809 -8.76 2.54 -26.26
CA PRO A 809 -8.88 2.44 -24.80
C PRO A 809 -9.01 3.81 -24.12
N LEU A 810 -8.38 4.86 -24.67
CA LEU A 810 -8.39 6.22 -24.10
C LEU A 810 -9.68 7.01 -24.41
N LEU A 811 -10.76 6.34 -24.83
CA LEU A 811 -12.10 6.94 -24.88
C LEU A 811 -12.82 6.96 -23.53
N PHE A 812 -12.53 5.99 -22.65
CA PHE A 812 -13.09 5.81 -21.30
C PHE A 812 -14.63 5.70 -21.21
N GLY A 813 -15.15 4.63 -20.59
CA GLY A 813 -16.61 4.34 -20.56
C GLY A 813 -17.08 3.36 -21.65
N HIS A 814 -16.20 3.01 -22.60
CA HIS A 814 -16.36 1.96 -23.60
C HIS A 814 -16.88 0.62 -23.03
N VAL A 815 -16.40 0.23 -21.84
CA VAL A 815 -16.90 -0.96 -21.13
C VAL A 815 -18.35 -0.82 -20.67
N HIS A 816 -18.78 0.37 -20.26
CA HIS A 816 -20.16 0.59 -19.77
C HIS A 816 -21.16 0.55 -20.93
N VAL A 817 -20.78 1.05 -22.12
CA VAL A 817 -21.55 0.86 -23.35
C VAL A 817 -21.69 -0.63 -23.69
N ALA A 818 -20.59 -1.41 -23.61
CA ALA A 818 -20.60 -2.84 -23.85
C ALA A 818 -21.44 -3.64 -22.84
N GLU A 819 -21.36 -3.31 -21.55
CA GLU A 819 -22.17 -3.85 -20.45
C GLU A 819 -23.67 -3.54 -20.67
N ARG A 820 -23.98 -2.30 -21.06
CA ARG A 820 -25.36 -1.86 -21.29
C ARG A 820 -25.99 -2.52 -22.51
N LEU A 821 -25.24 -2.75 -23.58
CA LEU A 821 -25.72 -3.47 -24.77
C LEU A 821 -25.61 -5.00 -24.67
N GLY A 822 -24.70 -5.54 -23.84
CA GLY A 822 -24.45 -6.99 -23.70
C GLY A 822 -23.62 -7.61 -24.83
N ILE A 823 -22.78 -6.80 -25.49
CA ILE A 823 -22.09 -7.14 -26.75
C ILE A 823 -20.57 -7.29 -26.55
N PRO A 824 -19.85 -8.00 -27.44
CA PRO A 824 -18.38 -8.03 -27.44
C PRO A 824 -17.77 -6.64 -27.64
N LEU A 825 -16.70 -6.41 -26.87
CA LEU A 825 -15.85 -5.22 -26.90
C LEU A 825 -14.40 -5.67 -27.05
N GLN A 826 -13.69 -5.02 -27.96
CA GLN A 826 -12.28 -5.20 -28.22
C GLN A 826 -11.60 -3.83 -28.38
N CYS A 827 -10.30 -3.77 -28.12
CA CYS A 827 -9.53 -2.54 -28.20
C CYS A 827 -8.46 -2.59 -29.30
N PHE A 828 -8.11 -1.42 -29.81
CA PHE A 828 -6.94 -1.22 -30.66
C PHE A 828 -6.11 -0.05 -30.12
N SER A 829 -4.80 -0.01 -30.41
CA SER A 829 -4.02 1.21 -30.16
C SER A 829 -2.70 1.24 -30.93
N LEU A 830 -2.20 2.45 -31.17
CA LEU A 830 -0.81 2.74 -31.54
C LEU A 830 0.10 2.91 -30.30
N VAL A 831 -0.35 2.55 -29.09
CA VAL A 831 0.42 2.67 -27.83
C VAL A 831 0.24 1.40 -26.98
N PRO A 832 1.32 0.77 -26.46
CA PRO A 832 1.24 -0.45 -25.63
C PRO A 832 0.73 -0.17 -24.21
N LEU A 833 -0.59 -0.07 -24.08
CA LEU A 833 -1.31 0.26 -22.83
C LEU A 833 -1.73 -0.97 -22.00
N SER A 834 -1.55 -2.20 -22.48
CA SER A 834 -1.78 -3.41 -21.65
C SER A 834 -0.62 -3.66 -20.68
N PRO A 835 -0.90 -4.03 -19.42
CA PRO A 835 0.12 -4.43 -18.45
C PRO A 835 1.06 -5.54 -18.95
N THR A 836 2.35 -5.38 -18.64
CA THR A 836 3.38 -6.39 -18.87
C THR A 836 4.59 -6.16 -17.96
N PHE A 837 5.38 -7.20 -17.71
CA PHE A 837 6.67 -7.11 -17.04
C PHE A 837 7.80 -6.64 -17.98
N ALA A 838 7.62 -6.66 -19.31
CA ALA A 838 8.69 -6.36 -20.29
C ALA A 838 8.98 -4.85 -20.49
N MET A 839 8.02 -3.99 -20.18
CA MET A 839 8.06 -2.54 -20.43
C MET A 839 7.14 -1.82 -19.43
N PRO A 840 7.46 -0.60 -18.98
CA PRO A 840 6.58 0.16 -18.10
C PRO A 840 5.49 0.90 -18.89
N HIS A 841 4.42 1.27 -18.19
CA HIS A 841 3.31 2.06 -18.72
C HIS A 841 3.82 3.37 -19.34
N VAL A 842 3.39 3.63 -20.57
CA VAL A 842 3.96 4.66 -21.45
C VAL A 842 3.94 6.08 -20.84
N LEU A 843 2.91 6.43 -20.05
CA LEU A 843 2.85 7.73 -19.33
C LEU A 843 3.86 7.89 -18.16
N SER A 844 4.67 6.88 -17.87
CA SER A 844 5.75 6.90 -16.85
C SER A 844 7.16 6.79 -17.44
N ALA A 845 7.30 6.74 -18.77
CA ALA A 845 8.53 6.33 -19.45
C ALA A 845 9.77 7.22 -19.19
N PHE A 846 9.61 8.51 -18.88
CA PHE A 846 10.71 9.44 -18.53
C PHE A 846 11.50 9.06 -17.25
N LEU A 847 11.21 7.91 -16.65
CA LEU A 847 11.82 7.42 -15.41
C LEU A 847 12.65 6.15 -15.59
N MET A 848 12.83 5.69 -16.84
CA MET A 848 13.84 4.70 -17.19
C MET A 848 15.23 5.29 -16.94
N ASP A 849 16.04 4.64 -16.10
CA ASP A 849 17.44 5.06 -15.86
C ASP A 849 18.41 4.56 -16.95
N ASP A 850 18.01 3.58 -17.76
CA ASP A 850 18.71 3.12 -18.96
C ASP A 850 17.71 2.85 -20.09
N ILE A 851 17.90 3.53 -21.23
CA ILE A 851 17.06 3.47 -22.43
C ILE A 851 17.21 2.12 -23.17
N SER A 852 18.37 1.46 -23.05
CA SER A 852 18.75 0.30 -23.88
C SER A 852 18.14 -1.03 -23.45
N GLN A 853 17.47 -1.07 -22.29
CA GLN A 853 16.92 -2.31 -21.68
C GLN A 853 15.44 -2.58 -22.02
N LEU A 854 14.78 -1.68 -22.78
CA LEU A 854 13.34 -1.77 -23.03
C LEU A 854 12.95 -3.09 -23.71
N GLY A 855 12.05 -3.87 -23.10
CA GLY A 855 11.66 -5.19 -23.64
C GLY A 855 12.73 -6.29 -23.50
N ARG A 856 13.92 -5.98 -22.99
CA ARG A 856 15.01 -6.96 -22.76
C ARG A 856 14.98 -7.52 -21.35
N GLU A 857 14.71 -6.68 -20.35
CA GLU A 857 14.60 -7.09 -18.94
C GLU A 857 13.15 -7.12 -18.46
N PHE A 858 12.69 -8.26 -17.96
CA PHE A 858 11.37 -8.41 -17.35
C PHE A 858 11.43 -7.97 -15.89
N LYS A 859 10.71 -6.92 -15.50
CA LYS A 859 10.76 -6.26 -14.18
C LYS A 859 9.40 -6.15 -13.51
N LYS A 860 9.36 -6.12 -12.18
CA LYS A 860 8.14 -5.96 -11.37
C LYS A 860 7.65 -4.50 -11.37
N THR A 861 8.58 -3.54 -11.43
CA THR A 861 8.29 -2.10 -11.63
C THR A 861 7.50 -1.84 -12.90
N ASN A 862 7.88 -2.49 -14.01
CA ASN A 862 7.19 -2.41 -15.28
C ASN A 862 5.70 -2.73 -15.12
N TRP A 863 5.34 -3.88 -14.53
CA TRP A 863 3.95 -4.23 -14.27
C TRP A 863 3.26 -3.26 -13.28
N LEU A 864 3.96 -2.89 -12.19
CA LEU A 864 3.47 -1.95 -11.17
C LEU A 864 3.08 -0.58 -11.74
N SER A 865 3.82 -0.09 -12.74
CA SER A 865 3.63 1.23 -13.32
C SER A 865 2.26 1.41 -13.99
N TYR A 866 1.71 0.35 -14.61
CA TYR A 866 0.35 0.35 -15.16
C TYR A 866 -0.67 0.60 -14.04
N GLY A 867 -0.71 -0.28 -13.03
CA GLY A 867 -1.65 -0.17 -11.94
C GLY A 867 -1.65 1.19 -11.23
N VAL A 868 -0.49 1.81 -11.02
CA VAL A 868 -0.43 3.16 -10.43
C VAL A 868 -0.97 4.22 -11.38
N VAL A 869 -0.59 4.22 -12.66
CA VAL A 869 -1.09 5.21 -13.63
C VAL A 869 -2.58 5.03 -13.87
N ASP A 870 -3.05 3.81 -14.11
CA ASP A 870 -4.46 3.50 -14.37
C ASP A 870 -5.38 3.87 -13.20
N THR A 871 -4.89 3.75 -11.95
CA THR A 871 -5.66 4.17 -10.78
C THR A 871 -5.63 5.69 -10.58
N VAL A 872 -4.55 6.38 -10.95
CA VAL A 872 -4.50 7.85 -10.99
C VAL A 872 -5.42 8.41 -12.08
N LEU A 873 -5.48 7.75 -13.25
CA LEU A 873 -6.44 8.06 -14.30
C LEU A 873 -7.87 7.87 -13.76
N TRP A 874 -8.19 6.69 -13.22
CA TRP A 874 -9.52 6.39 -12.68
C TRP A 874 -10.01 7.42 -11.66
N ARG A 875 -9.22 7.76 -10.64
CA ARG A 875 -9.64 8.75 -9.63
C ARG A 875 -9.90 10.14 -10.19
N GLY A 876 -9.30 10.50 -11.33
CA GLY A 876 -9.63 11.75 -12.03
C GLY A 876 -10.98 11.72 -12.77
N MET A 877 -11.65 10.56 -12.82
CA MET A 877 -12.70 10.23 -13.79
C MET A 877 -13.89 9.46 -13.18
N GLU A 878 -13.74 8.91 -11.97
CA GLU A 878 -14.68 7.99 -11.31
C GLU A 878 -16.12 8.54 -11.28
N ASN A 879 -16.30 9.81 -10.91
CA ASN A 879 -17.62 10.45 -10.94
C ASN A 879 -18.18 10.59 -12.36
N ILE A 880 -17.40 11.07 -13.33
CA ILE A 880 -17.84 11.24 -14.73
C ILE A 880 -18.28 9.90 -15.34
N LEU A 881 -17.56 8.83 -15.02
CA LEU A 881 -17.87 7.48 -15.49
C LEU A 881 -19.06 6.86 -14.74
N ASN A 882 -19.23 7.14 -13.45
CA ASN A 882 -20.41 6.74 -12.69
C ASN A 882 -21.69 7.50 -13.11
N ASP A 883 -21.62 8.82 -13.33
CA ASP A 883 -22.70 9.62 -13.94
C ASP A 883 -23.11 9.03 -15.30
N PHE A 884 -22.13 8.65 -16.13
CA PHE A 884 -22.36 8.08 -17.45
C PHE A 884 -22.99 6.68 -17.38
N ARG A 885 -22.58 5.83 -16.42
CA ARG A 885 -23.22 4.52 -16.16
C ARG A 885 -24.71 4.69 -15.87
N GLU A 886 -25.05 5.64 -15.00
CA GLU A 886 -26.45 5.92 -14.64
C GLU A 886 -27.23 6.49 -15.83
N HIS A 887 -26.67 7.47 -16.53
CA HIS A 887 -27.26 8.07 -17.73
C HIS A 887 -27.63 7.05 -18.81
N ILE A 888 -26.76 6.07 -19.11
CA ILE A 888 -27.09 5.02 -20.09
C ILE A 888 -28.04 3.95 -19.53
N GLY A 889 -28.36 3.96 -18.24
CA GLY A 889 -29.31 3.05 -17.59
C GLY A 889 -28.71 1.76 -17.01
N LEU A 890 -27.48 1.83 -16.48
CA LEU A 890 -26.90 0.81 -15.61
C LEU A 890 -27.19 1.14 -14.13
N ARG A 891 -27.18 0.13 -13.26
CA ARG A 891 -27.38 0.30 -11.81
C ARG A 891 -26.08 0.00 -11.05
N GLY A 892 -25.80 0.82 -10.04
CA GLY A 892 -24.68 0.65 -9.12
C GLY A 892 -23.37 1.28 -9.61
N HIS A 893 -22.68 1.94 -8.68
CA HIS A 893 -21.37 2.54 -8.89
C HIS A 893 -20.31 1.48 -9.21
N CYS A 894 -19.36 1.86 -10.05
CA CYS A 894 -18.08 1.20 -10.18
C CYS A 894 -17.13 1.79 -9.12
N ASN A 895 -16.60 0.93 -8.25
CA ASN A 895 -15.75 1.31 -7.11
C ASN A 895 -14.32 0.73 -7.26
N GLN A 896 -13.88 0.52 -8.51
CA GLN A 896 -12.61 -0.12 -8.88
C GLN A 896 -12.03 0.53 -10.13
N PRO A 897 -10.70 0.53 -10.30
CA PRO A 897 -10.07 1.34 -11.33
C PRO A 897 -10.35 0.86 -12.75
N SER A 898 -10.19 1.78 -13.70
CA SER A 898 -10.62 1.64 -15.10
C SER A 898 -10.25 0.27 -15.70
N PRO A 899 -11.15 -0.44 -16.41
CA PRO A 899 -11.07 -1.90 -16.52
C PRO A 899 -9.82 -2.50 -17.18
N LEU A 900 -9.02 -1.70 -17.89
CA LEU A 900 -7.82 -2.09 -18.62
C LEU A 900 -6.76 -2.84 -17.77
N VAL A 901 -6.71 -2.60 -16.46
CA VAL A 901 -5.70 -3.22 -15.57
C VAL A 901 -6.01 -4.69 -15.24
N GLU A 902 -7.29 -5.04 -15.15
CA GLU A 902 -7.73 -6.31 -14.57
C GLU A 902 -8.61 -7.16 -15.50
N TRP A 903 -9.16 -6.58 -16.57
CA TRP A 903 -10.04 -7.25 -17.51
C TRP A 903 -9.26 -7.76 -18.73
N ARG A 904 -9.54 -8.99 -19.14
CA ARG A 904 -8.93 -9.63 -20.33
C ARG A 904 -9.65 -9.19 -21.62
N ILE A 905 -9.77 -7.88 -21.84
CA ILE A 905 -10.32 -7.32 -23.09
C ILE A 905 -9.32 -7.61 -24.21
N PRO A 906 -9.75 -8.19 -25.35
CA PRO A 906 -8.84 -8.43 -26.48
C PRO A 906 -8.30 -7.11 -27.03
N HIS A 907 -6.99 -7.04 -27.27
CA HIS A 907 -6.31 -5.82 -27.74
C HIS A 907 -5.43 -6.12 -28.95
N VAL A 908 -5.57 -5.32 -30.00
CA VAL A 908 -4.73 -5.32 -31.20
C VAL A 908 -3.82 -4.09 -31.22
N TYR A 909 -2.51 -4.30 -31.11
CA TYR A 909 -1.52 -3.23 -31.28
C TYR A 909 -1.09 -3.12 -32.75
N LEU A 910 -1.20 -1.91 -33.29
CA LEU A 910 -0.96 -1.62 -34.71
C LEU A 910 0.48 -1.16 -34.97
N TRP A 911 1.45 -1.88 -34.39
CA TRP A 911 2.90 -1.65 -34.56
C TRP A 911 3.56 -2.80 -35.33
N ASN A 912 4.65 -2.51 -36.03
CA ASN A 912 5.56 -3.50 -36.60
C ASN A 912 6.16 -4.41 -35.49
N PRO A 913 6.03 -5.75 -35.59
CA PRO A 913 6.56 -6.69 -34.59
C PRO A 913 8.09 -6.64 -34.40
N THR A 914 8.83 -6.01 -35.32
CA THR A 914 10.28 -5.79 -35.21
C THR A 914 10.62 -4.68 -34.20
N LEU A 915 9.68 -3.75 -33.98
CA LEU A 915 9.81 -2.61 -33.06
C LEU A 915 9.11 -2.92 -31.73
N LEU A 916 7.84 -3.36 -31.79
CA LEU A 916 7.08 -3.84 -30.64
C LEU A 916 6.93 -5.36 -30.71
N GLN A 917 7.91 -6.09 -30.18
CA GLN A 917 7.77 -7.53 -30.00
C GLN A 917 6.68 -7.83 -28.98
N ARG A 918 5.85 -8.85 -29.24
CA ARG A 918 4.79 -9.29 -28.32
C ARG A 918 5.42 -9.89 -27.05
N PRO A 919 5.21 -9.31 -25.85
CA PRO A 919 5.72 -9.86 -24.60
C PRO A 919 5.28 -11.31 -24.35
N VAL A 920 6.13 -12.11 -23.70
CA VAL A 920 5.88 -13.56 -23.49
C VAL A 920 4.86 -13.82 -22.38
N ASP A 921 4.63 -12.85 -21.50
CA ASP A 921 3.62 -12.83 -20.44
C ASP A 921 2.19 -12.51 -20.95
N TRP A 922 2.02 -12.15 -22.23
CA TRP A 922 0.72 -11.90 -22.86
C TRP A 922 0.00 -13.17 -23.35
N GLY A 923 -1.31 -13.27 -23.07
CA GLY A 923 -2.17 -14.35 -23.58
C GLY A 923 -2.60 -14.14 -25.04
N ARG A 924 -3.36 -15.08 -25.62
CA ARG A 924 -3.78 -14.99 -27.04
C ARG A 924 -4.65 -13.76 -27.35
N GLU A 925 -5.32 -13.20 -26.35
CA GLU A 925 -6.16 -12.01 -26.48
C GLU A 925 -5.38 -10.71 -26.75
N LEU A 926 -4.07 -10.67 -26.44
CA LEU A 926 -3.21 -9.52 -26.70
C LEU A 926 -2.28 -9.80 -27.88
N SER A 927 -2.42 -8.99 -28.93
CA SER A 927 -1.83 -9.23 -30.24
C SER A 927 -1.10 -8.00 -30.79
N VAL A 928 -0.10 -8.23 -31.63
CA VAL A 928 0.58 -7.18 -32.42
C VAL A 928 0.34 -7.51 -33.89
N ALA A 929 -0.43 -6.68 -34.59
CA ALA A 929 -0.81 -6.92 -35.98
C ALA A 929 0.35 -6.58 -36.94
N GLY A 930 0.82 -5.34 -36.87
CA GLY A 930 1.73 -4.71 -37.81
C GLY A 930 1.36 -3.24 -38.02
N TYR A 931 2.23 -2.49 -38.70
CA TYR A 931 1.90 -1.15 -39.20
C TYR A 931 0.72 -1.23 -40.17
N VAL A 932 -0.44 -0.74 -39.73
CA VAL A 932 -1.62 -0.54 -40.58
C VAL A 932 -1.59 0.90 -41.10
N THR A 933 -1.91 1.10 -42.37
CA THR A 933 -2.16 2.42 -42.94
C THR A 933 -3.19 2.33 -44.07
N LEU A 934 -3.94 3.41 -44.27
CA LEU A 934 -4.84 3.56 -45.40
C LEU A 934 -4.04 3.68 -46.71
N LYS A 935 -4.48 2.98 -47.75
CA LYS A 935 -3.92 3.00 -49.11
C LYS A 935 -5.04 2.91 -50.15
N ASP A 936 -5.91 3.93 -50.22
CA ASP A 936 -6.92 4.02 -51.26
C ASP A 936 -6.55 5.07 -52.33
N GLU A 937 -7.29 5.07 -53.44
CA GLU A 937 -7.03 6.02 -54.53
C GLU A 937 -7.29 7.46 -54.11
N ARG A 938 -8.24 7.72 -53.18
CA ARG A 938 -8.53 9.05 -52.65
C ARG A 938 -7.34 9.64 -51.88
N GLU A 939 -6.70 8.88 -50.98
CA GLU A 939 -5.48 9.34 -50.31
C GLU A 939 -4.33 9.53 -51.30
N MET A 940 -4.18 8.63 -52.28
CA MET A 940 -3.17 8.81 -53.33
C MET A 940 -3.42 10.07 -54.20
N GLU A 941 -4.67 10.42 -54.47
CA GLU A 941 -5.05 11.62 -55.20
C GLU A 941 -4.81 12.90 -54.37
N LYS A 942 -5.11 12.89 -53.06
CA LYS A 942 -4.70 13.96 -52.13
C LYS A 942 -3.19 14.18 -52.18
N MET A 943 -2.41 13.09 -52.05
CA MET A 943 -0.94 13.16 -52.08
C MET A 943 -0.41 13.72 -53.41
N ARG A 944 -1.05 13.41 -54.55
CA ARG A 944 -0.70 13.95 -55.87
C ARG A 944 -0.98 15.46 -56.03
N LYS A 945 -1.84 16.06 -55.20
CA LYS A 945 -2.16 17.51 -55.25
C LYS A 945 -1.05 18.37 -54.65
N PHE A 946 -0.26 17.84 -53.71
CA PHE A 946 0.91 18.51 -53.16
C PHE A 946 2.08 18.49 -54.16
N LYS A 947 2.38 19.64 -54.75
CA LYS A 947 3.50 19.82 -55.67
C LYS A 947 4.73 20.31 -54.92
N TRP A 948 5.87 19.70 -55.19
CA TRP A 948 7.16 20.22 -54.74
C TRP A 948 7.46 21.52 -55.50
N SER A 949 7.69 22.62 -54.79
CA SER A 949 8.09 23.90 -55.40
C SER A 949 9.47 23.74 -56.06
N ARG A 950 9.83 24.67 -56.97
CA ARG A 950 11.16 24.62 -57.60
C ARG A 950 12.26 24.75 -56.55
N SER A 951 12.21 25.80 -55.72
CA SER A 951 13.20 26.03 -54.66
C SER A 951 13.28 24.91 -53.62
N LEU A 952 12.20 24.17 -53.35
CA LEU A 952 12.23 22.98 -52.49
C LEU A 952 12.93 21.79 -53.16
N ASN A 953 12.76 21.59 -54.48
CA ASN A 953 13.53 20.60 -55.22
C ASN A 953 15.02 20.99 -55.26
N ASP A 954 15.32 22.23 -55.62
CA ASP A 954 16.69 22.76 -55.74
C ASP A 954 17.45 22.55 -54.41
N PHE A 955 16.87 22.97 -53.28
CA PHE A 955 17.41 22.78 -51.93
C PHE A 955 17.67 21.31 -51.54
N THR A 956 16.85 20.37 -52.03
CA THR A 956 16.91 18.94 -51.65
C THR A 956 17.59 18.03 -52.68
N LEU A 957 18.01 18.55 -53.84
CA LEU A 957 18.59 17.75 -54.93
C LEU A 957 19.92 18.31 -55.48
N GLU A 958 20.16 19.62 -55.39
CA GLU A 958 21.40 20.24 -55.89
C GLU A 958 22.50 20.32 -54.81
N THR A 959 22.24 19.81 -53.61
CA THR A 959 23.11 19.94 -52.43
C THR A 959 23.93 18.67 -52.19
N CYS A 960 25.25 18.83 -52.00
CA CYS A 960 26.16 17.72 -51.63
C CYS A 960 26.01 17.27 -50.17
N ASN A 961 25.29 18.04 -49.35
CA ASN A 961 25.11 17.81 -47.92
C ASN A 961 23.84 16.99 -47.66
N PRO A 962 23.86 16.01 -46.74
CA PRO A 962 22.69 15.19 -46.46
C PRO A 962 21.55 16.02 -45.84
N VAL A 963 20.34 15.85 -46.38
CA VAL A 963 19.14 16.51 -45.88
C VAL A 963 18.51 15.71 -44.74
N ILE A 964 18.25 16.34 -43.59
CA ILE A 964 17.50 15.77 -42.47
C ILE A 964 16.13 16.45 -42.40
N TYR A 965 15.05 15.68 -42.25
CA TYR A 965 13.74 16.25 -41.89
C TYR A 965 13.73 16.59 -40.40
N PHE A 966 13.31 17.80 -40.01
CA PHE A 966 13.21 18.24 -38.63
C PHE A 966 11.79 18.76 -38.33
N GLY A 967 10.91 17.86 -37.92
CA GLY A 967 9.55 18.16 -37.52
C GLY A 967 9.45 18.59 -36.05
N VAL A 968 8.70 19.66 -35.75
CA VAL A 968 8.48 20.16 -34.39
C VAL A 968 7.00 20.35 -34.10
N SER A 969 6.52 19.88 -32.94
CA SER A 969 5.23 20.32 -32.40
C SER A 969 5.45 21.61 -31.60
N THR A 970 4.78 22.68 -32.03
CA THR A 970 4.86 24.01 -31.44
C THR A 970 3.85 24.21 -30.30
N TYR A 971 2.96 23.24 -30.06
CA TYR A 971 1.97 23.22 -28.97
C TYR A 971 2.56 23.43 -27.55
N CYS A 972 3.87 23.22 -27.36
CA CYS A 972 4.58 23.48 -26.08
C CYS A 972 5.66 24.57 -26.16
N LEU A 973 5.69 25.38 -27.22
CA LEU A 973 6.69 26.41 -27.49
C LEU A 973 6.03 27.75 -27.84
N GLU A 974 6.52 28.84 -27.26
CA GLU A 974 6.11 30.20 -27.64
C GLU A 974 6.77 30.62 -28.97
N SER A 975 6.17 31.53 -29.74
CA SER A 975 6.71 31.95 -31.06
C SER A 975 8.18 32.39 -31.00
N LEU A 976 8.56 33.12 -29.93
CA LEU A 976 9.92 33.62 -29.71
C LEU A 976 10.91 32.51 -29.33
N GLN A 977 10.42 31.37 -28.83
CA GLN A 977 11.21 30.16 -28.58
C GLN A 977 11.43 29.38 -29.90
N ILE A 978 10.46 29.40 -30.82
CA ILE A 978 10.60 28.79 -32.16
C ILE A 978 11.66 29.53 -32.99
N ASP A 979 11.63 30.87 -33.02
CA ASP A 979 12.67 31.67 -33.73
C ASP A 979 14.07 31.49 -33.14
N ARG A 980 14.17 31.21 -31.83
CA ARG A 980 15.44 30.86 -31.18
C ARG A 980 15.90 29.45 -31.57
N LEU A 981 15.01 28.47 -31.51
CA LEU A 981 15.28 27.08 -31.88
C LEU A 981 15.71 26.97 -33.35
N LEU A 982 15.05 27.70 -34.26
CA LEU A 982 15.44 27.76 -35.67
C LEU A 982 16.89 28.21 -35.87
N ARG A 983 17.32 29.31 -35.20
CA ARG A 983 18.72 29.76 -35.27
C ARG A 983 19.71 28.72 -34.73
N GLN A 984 19.37 28.07 -33.62
CA GLN A 984 20.21 27.00 -33.04
C GLN A 984 20.30 25.77 -33.96
N ILE A 985 19.23 25.46 -34.72
CA ILE A 985 19.23 24.41 -35.75
C ILE A 985 20.05 24.84 -36.97
N ASP A 986 20.00 26.12 -37.36
CA ASP A 986 20.70 26.69 -38.53
C ASP A 986 22.22 26.64 -38.31
N GLU A 987 22.67 27.12 -37.15
CA GLU A 987 24.06 27.09 -36.68
C GLU A 987 24.57 25.65 -36.51
N ALA A 988 23.74 24.75 -35.96
CA ALA A 988 24.08 23.34 -35.84
C ALA A 988 24.11 22.60 -37.19
N ALA A 989 23.29 23.03 -38.16
CA ALA A 989 23.27 22.46 -39.49
C ALA A 989 24.53 22.85 -40.30
N GLU A 990 24.96 24.10 -40.18
CA GLU A 990 26.24 24.59 -40.70
C GLU A 990 27.41 23.81 -40.10
N GLN A 991 27.50 23.74 -38.76
CA GLN A 991 28.59 23.03 -38.06
C GLN A 991 28.61 21.52 -38.31
N ALA A 992 27.47 20.89 -38.55
CA ALA A 992 27.38 19.46 -38.91
C ALA A 992 27.51 19.20 -40.42
N ASN A 993 27.56 20.25 -41.26
CA ASN A 993 27.51 20.19 -42.73
C ASN A 993 26.30 19.37 -43.25
N VAL A 994 25.11 19.67 -42.73
CA VAL A 994 23.83 19.06 -43.13
C VAL A 994 22.85 20.14 -43.63
N LYS A 995 21.79 19.72 -44.33
CA LYS A 995 20.66 20.60 -44.70
C LYS A 995 19.42 20.15 -43.92
N ILE A 996 18.56 21.09 -43.51
CA ILE A 996 17.39 20.81 -42.68
C ILE A 996 16.11 21.18 -43.44
N LEU A 997 15.18 20.22 -43.57
CA LEU A 997 13.81 20.51 -43.96
C LEU A 997 12.94 20.62 -42.71
N PHE A 998 12.57 21.83 -42.33
CA PHE A 998 11.86 22.12 -41.08
C PHE A 998 10.34 22.11 -41.28
N GLN A 999 9.59 21.60 -40.31
CA GLN A 999 8.12 21.66 -40.33
C GLN A 999 7.51 21.83 -38.93
N ALA A 1000 6.75 22.90 -38.73
CA ALA A 1000 5.94 23.12 -37.54
C ALA A 1000 4.57 22.42 -37.67
N ARG A 1001 4.26 21.45 -36.81
CA ARG A 1001 3.03 20.62 -36.85
C ARG A 1001 1.74 21.47 -36.75
N GLU A 1002 1.69 22.41 -35.81
CA GLU A 1002 0.54 23.30 -35.63
C GLU A 1002 0.64 24.60 -36.46
N GLY A 1003 1.70 24.75 -37.28
CA GLY A 1003 1.98 25.94 -38.08
C GLY A 1003 2.53 27.13 -37.29
N ARG A 1004 2.71 28.26 -37.99
CA ARG A 1004 3.20 29.53 -37.43
C ARG A 1004 2.26 30.68 -37.82
N SER A 1005 1.45 31.16 -36.87
CA SER A 1005 0.60 32.33 -37.09
C SER A 1005 1.43 33.62 -37.18
N ASN A 1006 1.13 34.48 -38.17
CA ASN A 1006 1.71 35.82 -38.36
C ASN A 1006 3.22 35.89 -38.69
N HIS A 1007 3.85 34.80 -39.13
CA HIS A 1007 5.23 34.80 -39.65
C HIS A 1007 5.29 34.21 -41.06
N SER A 1008 6.19 34.70 -41.90
CA SER A 1008 6.60 34.04 -43.14
C SER A 1008 7.40 32.77 -42.83
N LEU A 1009 7.35 31.78 -43.73
CA LEU A 1009 8.18 30.57 -43.64
C LEU A 1009 9.68 30.94 -43.54
N TYR A 1010 10.40 30.27 -42.64
CA TYR A 1010 11.84 30.48 -42.45
C TYR A 1010 12.66 29.81 -43.56
N HIS A 1011 13.53 30.60 -44.20
CA HIS A 1011 14.49 30.10 -45.19
C HIS A 1011 15.87 30.71 -44.90
N SER A 1012 16.88 29.86 -44.85
CA SER A 1012 18.30 30.22 -44.78
C SER A 1012 19.08 29.40 -45.82
N GLU A 1013 20.41 29.42 -45.78
CA GLU A 1013 21.19 28.48 -46.58
C GLU A 1013 21.01 27.03 -46.09
N ASN A 1014 20.84 26.80 -44.78
CA ASN A 1014 20.82 25.45 -44.20
C ASN A 1014 19.43 24.97 -43.76
N ILE A 1015 18.42 25.85 -43.66
CA ILE A 1015 17.03 25.51 -43.32
C ILE A 1015 16.07 25.93 -44.44
N TYR A 1016 15.12 25.05 -44.76
CA TYR A 1016 13.93 25.38 -45.53
C TYR A 1016 12.68 24.92 -44.76
N GLU A 1017 11.86 25.87 -44.29
CA GLU A 1017 10.57 25.59 -43.64
C GLU A 1017 9.48 25.29 -44.68
N VAL A 1018 8.66 24.25 -44.43
CA VAL A 1018 7.50 23.89 -45.26
C VAL A 1018 6.19 24.04 -44.49
N GLU A 1019 5.08 24.19 -45.22
CA GLU A 1019 3.74 24.31 -44.62
C GLU A 1019 3.38 23.13 -43.71
N SER A 1020 2.64 23.41 -42.63
CA SER A 1020 2.20 22.41 -41.64
C SER A 1020 1.29 21.32 -42.23
N ASN A 1021 0.59 21.64 -43.32
CA ASN A 1021 -0.27 20.73 -44.08
C ASN A 1021 0.50 19.79 -45.03
N PHE A 1022 1.80 20.02 -45.26
CA PHE A 1022 2.54 19.34 -46.31
C PHE A 1022 2.80 17.88 -45.90
N PRO A 1023 2.39 16.86 -46.69
CA PRO A 1023 2.49 15.48 -46.25
C PRO A 1023 3.95 15.05 -46.04
N TYR A 1024 4.29 14.75 -44.79
CA TYR A 1024 5.60 14.24 -44.44
C TYR A 1024 5.87 12.91 -45.15
N SER A 1025 4.87 12.09 -45.46
CA SER A 1025 5.00 10.88 -46.30
C SER A 1025 5.63 11.11 -47.69
N LEU A 1026 5.63 12.35 -48.19
CA LEU A 1026 6.36 12.78 -49.39
C LEU A 1026 7.78 13.24 -49.05
N ILE A 1027 7.94 14.05 -48.00
CA ILE A 1027 9.24 14.51 -47.46
C ILE A 1027 10.16 13.33 -47.12
N LEU A 1028 9.62 12.34 -46.39
CA LEU A 1028 10.29 11.15 -45.89
C LEU A 1028 10.97 10.33 -47.00
N ARG A 1029 10.56 10.48 -48.27
CA ARG A 1029 11.17 9.79 -49.41
C ARG A 1029 12.48 10.44 -49.87
N LYS A 1030 12.63 11.75 -49.63
CA LYS A 1030 13.70 12.61 -50.17
C LYS A 1030 14.82 12.92 -49.17
N VAL A 1031 14.57 12.80 -47.87
CA VAL A 1031 15.59 13.04 -46.82
C VAL A 1031 16.46 11.81 -46.54
N ALA A 1032 17.63 12.02 -45.94
CA ALA A 1032 18.55 10.96 -45.49
C ALA A 1032 18.13 10.35 -44.15
N ALA A 1033 17.70 11.19 -43.19
CA ALA A 1033 17.27 10.82 -41.85
C ALA A 1033 16.14 11.74 -41.36
N THR A 1034 15.50 11.38 -40.24
CA THR A 1034 14.28 12.04 -39.76
C THR A 1034 14.33 12.31 -38.26
N ILE A 1035 14.19 13.57 -37.87
CA ILE A 1035 14.01 14.02 -36.49
C ILE A 1035 12.61 14.63 -36.39
N HIS A 1036 11.78 14.20 -35.45
CA HIS A 1036 10.38 14.64 -35.39
C HIS A 1036 9.74 14.48 -34.00
N TRP A 1037 8.55 15.05 -33.81
CA TRP A 1037 7.74 14.99 -32.58
C TRP A 1037 7.16 13.60 -32.22
N GLY A 1038 7.61 12.51 -32.84
CA GLY A 1038 7.49 11.15 -32.29
C GLY A 1038 6.07 10.56 -32.17
N GLU A 1039 5.11 10.98 -32.99
CA GLU A 1039 3.85 10.24 -33.10
C GLU A 1039 4.09 8.85 -33.74
N PRO A 1040 3.45 7.76 -33.25
CA PRO A 1040 3.70 6.40 -33.76
C PRO A 1040 3.61 6.27 -35.28
N ALA A 1041 2.63 6.93 -35.90
CA ALA A 1041 2.42 6.86 -37.34
C ALA A 1041 3.60 7.44 -38.15
N ILE A 1042 4.19 8.56 -37.74
CA ILE A 1042 5.33 9.16 -38.45
C ILE A 1042 6.63 8.40 -38.19
N VAL A 1043 6.80 7.84 -36.99
CA VAL A 1043 7.91 6.92 -36.65
C VAL A 1043 7.89 5.69 -37.57
N GLU A 1044 6.73 5.03 -37.67
CA GLU A 1044 6.59 3.84 -38.51
C GLU A 1044 6.66 4.16 -40.01
N GLU A 1045 6.15 5.30 -40.47
CA GLU A 1045 6.22 5.70 -41.87
C GLU A 1045 7.65 6.11 -42.29
N GLY A 1046 8.44 6.71 -41.39
CA GLY A 1046 9.87 6.97 -41.58
C GLY A 1046 10.70 5.68 -41.65
N LEU A 1047 10.41 4.71 -40.78
CA LEU A 1047 11.07 3.40 -40.77
C LEU A 1047 10.64 2.52 -41.95
N ALA A 1048 9.39 2.61 -42.40
CA ALA A 1048 8.93 1.98 -43.65
C ALA A 1048 9.61 2.58 -44.88
N ALA A 1049 9.93 3.88 -44.86
CA ALA A 1049 10.78 4.55 -45.85
C ALA A 1049 12.29 4.28 -45.69
N GLY A 1050 12.69 3.46 -44.70
CA GLY A 1050 14.09 3.07 -44.46
C GLY A 1050 14.99 4.17 -43.92
N LYS A 1051 14.43 5.14 -43.17
CA LYS A 1051 15.14 6.29 -42.62
C LYS A 1051 15.42 6.11 -41.12
N PRO A 1052 16.62 6.44 -40.62
CA PRO A 1052 16.91 6.59 -39.20
C PRO A 1052 16.00 7.61 -38.51
N VAL A 1053 15.56 7.29 -37.30
CA VAL A 1053 14.60 8.09 -36.52
C VAL A 1053 15.23 8.69 -35.25
N GLY A 1054 15.25 10.01 -35.17
CA GLY A 1054 15.42 10.77 -33.94
C GLY A 1054 14.07 11.33 -33.48
N ILE A 1055 13.89 11.49 -32.17
CA ILE A 1055 12.62 11.97 -31.61
C ILE A 1055 12.85 13.17 -30.69
N CYS A 1056 12.19 14.26 -31.04
CA CYS A 1056 12.02 15.43 -30.20
C CYS A 1056 11.01 15.10 -29.09
N VAL A 1057 11.43 15.15 -27.83
CA VAL A 1057 10.60 14.76 -26.67
C VAL A 1057 10.10 15.97 -25.89
N SER A 1058 8.80 15.95 -25.59
CA SER A 1058 8.13 16.82 -24.62
C SER A 1058 7.16 16.05 -23.71
N VAL A 1059 6.62 14.92 -24.18
CA VAL A 1059 5.72 14.01 -23.44
C VAL A 1059 6.18 12.55 -23.46
N SER A 1060 5.77 11.79 -22.45
CA SER A 1060 6.31 10.45 -22.14
C SER A 1060 6.13 9.43 -23.27
N SER A 1061 5.08 9.56 -24.08
CA SER A 1061 4.83 8.71 -25.25
C SER A 1061 5.89 8.84 -26.35
N GLN A 1062 6.42 10.05 -26.55
CA GLN A 1062 7.50 10.31 -27.50
C GLN A 1062 8.83 9.75 -26.98
N TYR A 1063 9.09 9.92 -25.68
CA TYR A 1063 10.27 9.33 -25.02
C TYR A 1063 10.24 7.81 -25.10
N TYR A 1064 9.09 7.19 -24.85
CA TYR A 1064 8.88 5.76 -25.02
C TYR A 1064 9.15 5.30 -26.46
N ALA A 1065 8.62 6.01 -27.47
CA ALA A 1065 8.88 5.72 -28.88
C ALA A 1065 10.37 5.85 -29.24
N ALA A 1066 11.07 6.82 -28.66
CA ALA A 1066 12.52 7.00 -28.83
C ALA A 1066 13.29 5.81 -28.28
N CYS A 1067 12.90 5.33 -27.09
CA CYS A 1067 13.49 4.15 -26.47
C CYS A 1067 13.31 2.88 -27.33
N MET A 1068 12.16 2.70 -27.99
CA MET A 1068 11.98 1.59 -28.93
C MET A 1068 12.90 1.71 -30.15
N CYS A 1069 13.03 2.90 -30.74
CA CYS A 1069 13.88 3.13 -31.92
C CYS A 1069 15.37 2.90 -31.60
N VAL A 1070 15.85 3.39 -30.46
CA VAL A 1070 17.21 3.13 -29.96
C VAL A 1070 17.42 1.65 -29.69
N THR A 1071 16.49 0.99 -29.00
CA THR A 1071 16.63 -0.44 -28.63
C THR A 1071 16.63 -1.38 -29.85
N ALA A 1072 15.93 -1.00 -30.93
CA ALA A 1072 15.94 -1.71 -32.21
C ALA A 1072 17.16 -1.35 -33.10
N GLY A 1073 17.96 -0.35 -32.71
CA GLY A 1073 19.14 0.12 -33.45
C GLY A 1073 18.81 0.97 -34.69
N VAL A 1074 17.60 1.55 -34.76
CA VAL A 1074 17.11 2.35 -35.91
C VAL A 1074 16.95 3.83 -35.59
N GLY A 1075 17.38 4.26 -34.40
CA GLY A 1075 17.24 5.63 -33.94
C GLY A 1075 18.26 6.05 -32.88
N ILE A 1076 18.32 7.36 -32.66
CA ILE A 1076 19.25 8.03 -31.75
C ILE A 1076 18.59 8.38 -30.40
N PRO A 1077 19.38 8.70 -29.34
CA PRO A 1077 18.85 9.19 -28.07
C PRO A 1077 17.87 10.37 -28.22
N PRO A 1078 16.89 10.49 -27.30
CA PRO A 1078 15.83 11.50 -27.38
C PRO A 1078 16.36 12.93 -27.23
N ILE A 1079 15.81 13.86 -28.03
CA ILE A 1079 16.23 15.26 -28.10
C ILE A 1079 15.24 16.13 -27.30
N ASP A 1080 15.71 16.74 -26.21
CA ASP A 1080 14.93 17.73 -25.45
C ASP A 1080 15.07 19.13 -26.09
N LEU A 1081 14.01 19.56 -26.77
CA LEU A 1081 13.94 20.86 -27.45
C LEU A 1081 14.00 22.08 -26.54
N LYS A 1082 13.76 21.94 -25.22
CA LYS A 1082 13.86 23.06 -24.28
C LYS A 1082 15.29 23.34 -23.83
N ASN A 1083 16.19 22.34 -23.94
CA ASN A 1083 17.53 22.39 -23.37
C ASN A 1083 18.64 21.99 -24.36
N CYS A 1084 18.30 21.68 -25.62
CA CYS A 1084 19.28 21.42 -26.66
C CYS A 1084 20.18 22.66 -26.92
N THR A 1085 21.49 22.44 -26.85
CA THR A 1085 22.52 23.38 -27.32
C THR A 1085 22.91 23.08 -28.77
N VAL A 1086 23.64 23.98 -29.41
CA VAL A 1086 24.14 23.79 -30.79
C VAL A 1086 25.00 22.54 -30.87
N GLU A 1087 25.92 22.31 -29.92
CA GLU A 1087 26.79 21.13 -29.89
C GLU A 1087 25.98 19.83 -29.75
N SER A 1088 24.89 19.85 -28.96
CA SER A 1088 24.00 18.68 -28.79
C SER A 1088 23.21 18.35 -30.07
N LEU A 1089 22.85 19.37 -30.87
CA LEU A 1089 22.21 19.21 -32.17
C LEU A 1089 23.20 18.71 -33.22
N VAL A 1090 24.41 19.27 -33.27
CA VAL A 1090 25.52 18.80 -34.13
C VAL A 1090 25.79 17.31 -33.87
N SER A 1091 25.94 16.92 -32.59
CA SER A 1091 26.13 15.51 -32.21
C SER A 1091 24.96 14.63 -32.64
N SER A 1092 23.72 15.12 -32.51
CA SER A 1092 22.52 14.39 -32.95
C SER A 1092 22.47 14.21 -34.48
N PHE A 1093 22.80 15.25 -35.25
CA PHE A 1093 22.86 15.21 -36.72
C PHE A 1093 23.96 14.28 -37.23
N GLN A 1094 25.12 14.27 -36.59
CA GLN A 1094 26.21 13.34 -36.94
C GLN A 1094 25.87 11.90 -36.56
N HIS A 1095 25.27 11.67 -35.40
CA HIS A 1095 24.90 10.33 -34.92
C HIS A 1095 23.79 9.70 -35.78
N ILE A 1096 22.74 10.44 -36.14
CA ILE A 1096 21.61 9.91 -36.91
C ILE A 1096 21.98 9.54 -38.37
N LEU A 1097 23.09 10.07 -38.88
CA LEU A 1097 23.62 9.79 -40.21
C LEU A 1097 24.65 8.64 -40.24
N GLN A 1098 24.94 8.00 -39.10
CA GLN A 1098 25.86 6.86 -39.04
C GLN A 1098 25.39 5.69 -39.93
N PRO A 1099 26.30 5.06 -40.72
CA PRO A 1099 25.95 3.95 -41.61
C PRO A 1099 25.22 2.80 -40.91
N GLU A 1100 25.62 2.48 -39.68
CA GLU A 1100 25.09 1.37 -38.88
C GLU A 1100 23.59 1.53 -38.61
N ILE A 1101 23.16 2.72 -38.20
CA ILE A 1101 21.75 3.03 -37.93
C ILE A 1101 20.96 3.08 -39.24
N ARG A 1102 21.56 3.64 -40.30
CA ARG A 1102 20.97 3.74 -41.63
C ARG A 1102 20.73 2.38 -42.29
N ASP A 1103 21.68 1.47 -42.20
CA ASP A 1103 21.55 0.12 -42.76
C ASP A 1103 20.62 -0.75 -41.90
N LYS A 1104 20.58 -0.51 -40.58
CA LYS A 1104 19.58 -1.13 -39.71
C LYS A 1104 18.17 -0.66 -40.02
N ALA A 1105 17.94 0.65 -40.24
CA ALA A 1105 16.66 1.18 -40.66
C ALA A 1105 16.20 0.58 -42.01
N GLN A 1106 17.10 0.47 -42.99
CA GLN A 1106 16.83 -0.21 -44.27
C GLN A 1106 16.58 -1.72 -44.13
N GLN A 1107 17.17 -2.39 -43.14
CA GLN A 1107 16.85 -3.79 -42.82
C GLN A 1107 15.43 -3.90 -42.25
N VAL A 1108 15.06 -3.04 -41.31
CA VAL A 1108 13.74 -3.05 -40.66
C VAL A 1108 12.63 -2.62 -41.63
N ALA A 1109 12.89 -1.70 -42.57
CA ALA A 1109 11.96 -1.30 -43.64
C ALA A 1109 11.34 -2.51 -44.37
N LYS A 1110 12.14 -3.55 -44.64
CA LYS A 1110 11.72 -4.78 -45.35
C LYS A 1110 10.69 -5.63 -44.61
N THR A 1111 10.41 -5.31 -43.33
CA THR A 1111 9.42 -6.01 -42.49
C THR A 1111 8.03 -5.35 -42.54
N PHE A 1112 7.91 -4.12 -43.05
CA PHE A 1112 6.64 -3.39 -43.12
C PHE A 1112 5.75 -3.94 -44.26
N LYS A 1113 4.69 -4.65 -43.88
CA LYS A 1113 3.74 -5.28 -44.81
C LYS A 1113 2.30 -4.87 -44.46
N PRO A 1114 1.86 -3.65 -44.85
CA PRO A 1114 0.62 -3.06 -44.32
C PRO A 1114 -0.66 -3.81 -44.71
N GLU A 1115 -0.72 -4.43 -45.89
CA GLU A 1115 -1.86 -5.30 -46.26
C GLU A 1115 -1.93 -6.55 -45.35
N GLN A 1116 -0.80 -7.18 -45.04
CA GLN A 1116 -0.75 -8.32 -44.12
C GLN A 1116 -1.04 -7.91 -42.67
N ALA A 1117 -0.68 -6.69 -42.28
CA ALA A 1117 -1.05 -6.12 -40.99
C ALA A 1117 -2.56 -5.86 -40.88
N LEU A 1118 -3.19 -5.37 -41.96
CA LEU A 1118 -4.61 -5.09 -42.05
C LEU A 1118 -5.45 -6.38 -41.93
N GLU A 1119 -5.18 -7.39 -42.76
CA GLU A 1119 -5.85 -8.70 -42.66
C GLU A 1119 -5.67 -9.31 -41.27
N LYS A 1120 -4.47 -9.21 -40.69
CA LYS A 1120 -4.19 -9.74 -39.35
C LYS A 1120 -4.91 -8.97 -38.24
N ALA A 1121 -5.14 -7.66 -38.39
CA ALA A 1121 -5.93 -6.88 -37.44
C ALA A 1121 -7.41 -7.32 -37.46
N VAL A 1122 -7.97 -7.50 -38.65
CA VAL A 1122 -9.36 -7.95 -38.86
C VAL A 1122 -9.55 -9.41 -38.43
N ALA A 1123 -8.63 -10.31 -38.78
CA ALA A 1123 -8.66 -11.70 -38.31
C ALA A 1123 -8.54 -11.81 -36.78
N ASN A 1124 -7.68 -11.00 -36.13
CA ASN A 1124 -7.62 -10.95 -34.67
C ASN A 1124 -8.93 -10.45 -34.04
N PHE A 1125 -9.64 -9.52 -34.68
CA PHE A 1125 -10.97 -9.11 -34.22
C PHE A 1125 -11.96 -10.28 -34.31
N TYR A 1126 -12.05 -10.95 -35.46
CA TYR A 1126 -12.98 -12.07 -35.65
C TYR A 1126 -12.70 -13.29 -34.75
N LEU A 1127 -11.42 -13.64 -34.52
CA LEU A 1127 -11.00 -14.71 -33.60
C LEU A 1127 -11.47 -14.53 -32.15
N ASN A 1128 -11.76 -13.30 -31.75
CA ASN A 1128 -12.19 -12.94 -30.39
C ASN A 1128 -13.71 -12.70 -30.29
N LEU A 1129 -14.49 -12.90 -31.37
CA LEU A 1129 -15.95 -12.82 -31.32
C LEU A 1129 -16.57 -14.12 -30.78
N PRO A 1130 -17.51 -14.05 -29.83
CA PRO A 1130 -18.19 -15.22 -29.28
C PRO A 1130 -19.33 -15.71 -30.18
N LEU A 1131 -19.02 -16.10 -31.43
CA LEU A 1131 -20.01 -16.37 -32.48
C LEU A 1131 -21.13 -17.35 -32.06
N ARG A 1132 -20.81 -18.45 -31.36
CA ARG A 1132 -21.81 -19.42 -30.84
C ARG A 1132 -22.84 -18.79 -29.90
N ALA A 1133 -22.44 -17.78 -29.13
CA ALA A 1133 -23.35 -16.99 -28.30
C ALA A 1133 -24.10 -15.93 -29.12
N MET A 1134 -23.51 -15.39 -30.20
CA MET A 1134 -24.09 -14.32 -31.01
C MET A 1134 -25.08 -14.79 -32.09
N ARG A 1135 -24.98 -16.02 -32.62
CA ARG A 1135 -25.89 -16.54 -33.66
C ARG A 1135 -27.33 -16.74 -33.14
N CYS A 1136 -28.29 -16.53 -34.03
CA CYS A 1136 -29.68 -16.97 -33.91
C CYS A 1136 -29.76 -18.51 -34.07
N ASP A 1137 -30.62 -19.16 -33.28
CA ASP A 1137 -30.78 -20.62 -33.27
C ASP A 1137 -31.66 -21.16 -34.42
N ILE A 1138 -32.38 -20.27 -35.12
CA ILE A 1138 -33.22 -20.61 -36.29
C ILE A 1138 -32.51 -20.27 -37.61
N ASP A 1139 -31.60 -19.29 -37.59
CA ASP A 1139 -30.96 -18.70 -38.77
C ASP A 1139 -29.52 -18.36 -38.40
N GLU A 1140 -28.61 -19.34 -38.52
CA GLU A 1140 -27.24 -19.22 -38.00
C GLU A 1140 -26.44 -18.09 -38.65
N ASP A 1141 -26.78 -17.66 -39.87
CA ASP A 1141 -26.11 -16.54 -40.54
C ASP A 1141 -26.62 -15.16 -40.07
N LYS A 1142 -27.48 -15.10 -39.05
CA LYS A 1142 -27.94 -13.85 -38.40
C LYS A 1142 -27.60 -13.76 -36.91
N ILE A 1143 -27.43 -12.52 -36.45
CA ILE A 1143 -27.22 -12.18 -35.05
C ILE A 1143 -28.53 -12.27 -34.25
N ALA A 1144 -28.49 -12.93 -33.10
CA ALA A 1144 -29.56 -12.94 -32.11
C ALA A 1144 -29.64 -11.62 -31.34
N ARG A 1145 -30.86 -11.11 -31.16
CA ARG A 1145 -31.17 -9.86 -30.43
C ARG A 1145 -32.38 -9.96 -29.49
N ILE A 1146 -33.20 -11.01 -29.61
CA ILE A 1146 -34.31 -11.35 -28.72
C ILE A 1146 -34.05 -12.75 -28.13
N TYR A 1147 -34.45 -12.96 -26.89
CA TYR A 1147 -34.52 -14.28 -26.25
C TYR A 1147 -35.98 -14.58 -25.93
N ASP A 1148 -36.50 -15.67 -26.50
CA ASP A 1148 -37.81 -16.21 -26.10
C ASP A 1148 -37.58 -17.14 -24.89
N PRO A 1149 -38.07 -16.81 -23.68
CA PRO A 1149 -37.84 -17.61 -22.49
C PRO A 1149 -38.75 -18.85 -22.38
N ARG A 1150 -39.75 -19.00 -23.25
CA ARG A 1150 -40.71 -20.10 -23.24
C ARG A 1150 -40.26 -21.24 -24.19
N LEU A 1151 -39.69 -20.89 -25.33
CA LEU A 1151 -39.00 -21.79 -26.26
C LEU A 1151 -37.50 -21.95 -25.93
N GLU A 1152 -36.96 -21.05 -25.08
CA GLU A 1152 -35.55 -20.95 -24.71
C GLU A 1152 -34.59 -20.75 -25.91
N LEU A 1153 -35.03 -19.98 -26.91
CA LEU A 1153 -34.33 -19.74 -28.18
C LEU A 1153 -33.72 -18.33 -28.27
N LYS A 1154 -32.53 -18.24 -28.86
CA LYS A 1154 -31.87 -16.99 -29.28
C LYS A 1154 -32.36 -16.63 -30.69
N LEU A 1155 -33.03 -15.49 -30.86
CA LEU A 1155 -33.72 -15.11 -32.10
C LEU A 1155 -33.18 -13.81 -32.69
N SER A 1156 -33.02 -13.77 -34.01
CA SER A 1156 -32.92 -12.52 -34.77
C SER A 1156 -34.31 -11.84 -34.83
N PHE A 1157 -34.38 -10.55 -35.18
CA PHE A 1157 -35.66 -9.86 -35.32
C PHE A 1157 -36.55 -10.52 -36.39
N ASP A 1158 -35.97 -10.92 -37.52
CA ASP A 1158 -36.70 -11.60 -38.60
C ASP A 1158 -37.27 -12.95 -38.13
N ALA A 1159 -36.45 -13.74 -37.41
CA ALA A 1159 -36.89 -15.04 -36.89
C ALA A 1159 -37.98 -14.89 -35.83
N TYR A 1160 -37.88 -13.89 -34.96
CA TYR A 1160 -38.91 -13.54 -33.99
C TYR A 1160 -40.24 -13.15 -34.65
N ILE A 1161 -40.20 -12.29 -35.68
CA ILE A 1161 -41.40 -11.93 -36.46
C ILE A 1161 -41.97 -13.15 -37.19
N ALA A 1162 -41.11 -14.02 -37.74
CA ALA A 1162 -41.54 -15.22 -38.45
C ALA A 1162 -42.26 -16.25 -37.56
N ILE A 1163 -41.90 -16.37 -36.27
CA ILE A 1163 -42.61 -17.23 -35.31
C ILE A 1163 -43.80 -16.54 -34.63
N GLN A 1164 -43.96 -15.22 -34.76
CA GLN A 1164 -45.04 -14.45 -34.12
C GLN A 1164 -46.46 -15.03 -34.37
N PRO A 1165 -46.81 -15.54 -35.58
CA PRO A 1165 -48.13 -16.15 -35.83
C PRO A 1165 -48.38 -17.48 -35.11
N LEU A 1166 -47.37 -18.07 -34.46
CA LEU A 1166 -47.47 -19.31 -33.67
C LEU A 1166 -47.70 -19.05 -32.17
N ARG A 1167 -47.82 -17.77 -31.76
CA ARG A 1167 -47.92 -17.32 -30.36
C ARG A 1167 -49.37 -17.00 -29.99
N THR A 1168 -49.69 -17.10 -28.71
CA THR A 1168 -51.02 -16.77 -28.18
C THR A 1168 -51.13 -15.28 -27.80
N HIS A 1169 -52.35 -14.76 -27.69
CA HIS A 1169 -52.58 -13.32 -27.52
C HIS A 1169 -52.17 -12.75 -26.14
N ASP A 1170 -51.84 -13.61 -25.17
CA ASP A 1170 -51.40 -13.26 -23.80
C ASP A 1170 -49.86 -13.37 -23.62
N ASP A 1171 -49.08 -13.33 -24.72
CA ASP A 1171 -47.64 -13.62 -24.73
C ASP A 1171 -46.79 -12.34 -24.72
N THR A 1172 -46.38 -11.86 -23.53
CA THR A 1172 -45.62 -10.60 -23.35
C THR A 1172 -44.22 -10.73 -22.72
N ASP A 1173 -43.74 -11.94 -22.42
CA ASP A 1173 -42.52 -12.19 -21.60
C ASP A 1173 -41.15 -11.96 -22.30
N ASP A 1174 -41.09 -11.34 -23.48
CA ASP A 1174 -39.87 -11.31 -24.29
C ASP A 1174 -38.76 -10.41 -23.74
N VAL A 1175 -37.52 -10.89 -23.81
CA VAL A 1175 -36.35 -10.19 -23.26
C VAL A 1175 -35.32 -9.90 -24.36
N SER A 1176 -34.74 -8.70 -24.35
CA SER A 1176 -33.61 -8.36 -25.23
C SER A 1176 -32.41 -9.27 -24.91
N TYR A 1177 -31.98 -10.06 -25.90
CA TYR A 1177 -30.88 -10.99 -25.74
C TYR A 1177 -29.54 -10.27 -25.66
N LYS A 1178 -28.69 -10.76 -24.76
CA LYS A 1178 -27.35 -10.27 -24.50
C LYS A 1178 -26.37 -11.44 -24.53
N PRO A 1179 -25.57 -11.64 -25.60
CA PRO A 1179 -24.64 -12.77 -25.67
C PRO A 1179 -23.55 -12.72 -24.59
N LEU A 1180 -23.24 -11.54 -24.03
CA LEU A 1180 -22.32 -11.37 -22.92
C LEU A 1180 -22.98 -10.76 -21.68
N TRP A 1181 -22.69 -11.35 -20.53
CA TRP A 1181 -22.94 -10.76 -19.22
C TRP A 1181 -21.64 -10.23 -18.59
N TYR A 1182 -21.78 -9.08 -17.94
CA TYR A 1182 -20.72 -8.28 -17.35
C TYR A 1182 -21.09 -8.03 -15.88
N ASP A 1183 -20.21 -8.36 -14.93
CA ASP A 1183 -20.49 -8.33 -13.49
C ASP A 1183 -19.73 -7.24 -12.72
N GLY A 1184 -18.99 -6.38 -13.44
CA GLY A 1184 -18.14 -5.33 -12.89
C GLY A 1184 -16.87 -5.82 -12.18
N ARG A 1185 -16.61 -7.14 -12.10
CA ARG A 1185 -15.59 -7.75 -11.22
C ARG A 1185 -14.78 -8.88 -11.88
N ARG A 1186 -15.19 -9.38 -13.03
CA ARG A 1186 -14.61 -10.52 -13.76
C ARG A 1186 -14.70 -10.29 -15.28
N PRO A 1187 -13.89 -11.00 -16.10
CA PRO A 1187 -14.07 -11.00 -17.56
C PRO A 1187 -15.49 -11.43 -17.96
N ALA A 1188 -15.99 -10.87 -19.06
CA ALA A 1188 -17.33 -11.13 -19.57
C ALA A 1188 -17.60 -12.63 -19.76
N LYS A 1189 -18.79 -13.09 -19.36
CA LYS A 1189 -19.24 -14.48 -19.51
C LYS A 1189 -20.24 -14.60 -20.66
N PHE A 1190 -20.21 -15.74 -21.34
CA PHE A 1190 -21.24 -16.08 -22.33
C PHE A 1190 -22.58 -16.35 -21.61
N MET A 1191 -23.65 -15.72 -22.10
CA MET A 1191 -25.03 -16.03 -21.69
C MET A 1191 -25.58 -17.17 -22.53
N LEU A 1192 -24.95 -18.34 -22.40
CA LEU A 1192 -25.49 -19.61 -22.90
C LEU A 1192 -26.02 -20.41 -21.72
N ARG A 1193 -27.09 -21.19 -21.94
CA ARG A 1193 -27.66 -22.15 -20.97
C ARG A 1193 -26.55 -23.01 -20.34
N ASP A 1194 -26.73 -23.44 -19.09
CA ASP A 1194 -25.76 -24.26 -18.33
C ASP A 1194 -25.56 -25.67 -18.96
N ILE A 1195 -24.86 -25.73 -20.09
CA ILE A 1195 -24.37 -26.96 -20.71
C ILE A 1195 -23.20 -27.46 -19.85
N ALA A 1196 -23.54 -28.27 -18.84
CA ALA A 1196 -22.60 -28.95 -17.97
C ALA A 1196 -21.75 -29.96 -18.78
N GLY A 1197 -20.66 -29.46 -19.37
CA GLY A 1197 -19.72 -30.23 -20.18
C GLY A 1197 -18.76 -29.34 -20.99
N ASP A 1198 -19.25 -28.21 -21.53
CA ASP A 1198 -18.53 -27.36 -22.48
C ASP A 1198 -17.69 -26.24 -21.83
N GLN A 1199 -17.22 -26.44 -20.60
CA GLN A 1199 -16.06 -25.66 -20.13
C GLN A 1199 -14.81 -26.21 -20.81
N GLU A 1200 -14.46 -25.65 -21.99
CA GLU A 1200 -13.06 -25.64 -22.43
C GLU A 1200 -12.22 -25.20 -21.21
N PRO A 1201 -11.19 -25.96 -20.79
CA PRO A 1201 -10.36 -25.57 -19.67
C PRO A 1201 -9.79 -24.17 -19.92
N LEU A 1202 -10.30 -23.19 -19.19
CA LEU A 1202 -9.81 -21.81 -19.20
C LEU A 1202 -8.32 -21.87 -18.91
N ASP A 1203 -7.50 -21.71 -19.96
CA ASP A 1203 -6.05 -21.91 -19.89
C ASP A 1203 -5.52 -21.21 -18.63
N GLN A 1204 -5.00 -22.01 -17.71
CA GLN A 1204 -4.47 -21.52 -16.45
C GLN A 1204 -3.23 -20.69 -16.77
N LYS A 1205 -3.45 -19.40 -17.02
CA LYS A 1205 -2.39 -18.45 -17.30
C LYS A 1205 -1.35 -18.54 -16.19
N PRO A 1206 -0.04 -18.52 -16.53
CA PRO A 1206 1.03 -18.48 -15.57
C PRO A 1206 0.71 -17.55 -14.41
N ILE A 1207 0.76 -18.06 -13.17
CA ILE A 1207 0.24 -17.31 -12.03
C ILE A 1207 1.14 -16.10 -11.80
N HIS A 1208 0.68 -14.93 -12.24
CA HIS A 1208 1.25 -13.63 -11.90
C HIS A 1208 1.02 -13.44 -10.38
N GLY A 1209 2.02 -13.84 -9.58
CA GLY A 1209 1.95 -13.94 -8.11
C GLY A 1209 1.92 -12.59 -7.40
N LEU A 1210 0.96 -11.75 -7.79
CA LEU A 1210 0.86 -10.33 -7.47
C LEU A 1210 -0.46 -9.97 -6.76
N GLU A 1211 -1.14 -10.95 -6.15
CA GLU A 1211 -2.39 -10.70 -5.43
C GLU A 1211 -2.23 -9.70 -4.26
N SER A 1212 -1.02 -9.59 -3.73
CA SER A 1212 -0.56 -8.55 -2.79
C SER A 1212 -0.55 -7.14 -3.42
N ILE A 1213 -0.13 -7.02 -4.68
CA ILE A 1213 -0.13 -5.77 -5.45
C ILE A 1213 -1.56 -5.42 -5.87
N ARG A 1214 -2.38 -6.41 -6.26
CA ARG A 1214 -3.81 -6.23 -6.55
C ARG A 1214 -4.57 -5.60 -5.37
N LYS A 1215 -4.25 -6.05 -4.15
CA LYS A 1215 -4.77 -5.46 -2.89
C LYS A 1215 -4.24 -4.04 -2.63
N ALA A 1216 -3.00 -3.73 -3.01
CA ALA A 1216 -2.46 -2.38 -2.93
C ALA A 1216 -3.13 -1.42 -3.94
N LEU A 1217 -3.43 -1.88 -5.16
CA LEU A 1217 -4.08 -1.10 -6.21
C LEU A 1217 -5.57 -0.86 -5.94
N THR A 1218 -6.30 -1.87 -5.43
CA THR A 1218 -7.70 -1.66 -4.99
C THR A 1218 -7.80 -0.74 -3.78
N SER A 1219 -6.84 -0.80 -2.84
CA SER A 1219 -6.66 0.21 -1.77
C SER A 1219 -6.32 1.60 -2.30
N PHE A 1220 -5.86 1.72 -3.55
CA PHE A 1220 -5.51 2.96 -4.23
C PHE A 1220 -6.69 3.58 -4.98
N ALA A 1221 -7.82 2.88 -5.12
CA ALA A 1221 -9.03 3.37 -5.80
C ALA A 1221 -10.06 3.93 -4.82
N SER A 1222 -10.49 3.15 -3.81
CA SER A 1222 -11.70 3.41 -3.00
C SER A 1222 -11.62 4.62 -2.03
N HIS A 1223 -11.67 5.84 -2.55
CA HIS A 1223 -11.96 7.07 -1.78
C HIS A 1223 -12.59 8.14 -2.70
N GLU A 1224 -13.91 8.23 -2.65
CA GLU A 1224 -14.65 9.51 -2.71
C GLU A 1224 -16.01 9.35 -2.00
N SER A 1225 -16.80 10.42 -1.90
CA SER A 1225 -17.53 10.77 -0.66
C SER A 1225 -19.08 10.74 -0.70
N THR A 1226 -19.67 10.33 0.43
CA THR A 1226 -20.85 10.88 1.18
C THR A 1226 -21.66 12.04 0.53
N ASP A 1227 -22.99 12.19 0.65
CA ASP A 1227 -24.05 11.61 1.53
C ASP A 1227 -25.44 11.77 0.83
N SER A 1228 -26.55 11.11 1.22
CA SER A 1228 -27.41 11.54 2.36
C SER A 1228 -28.68 10.69 2.55
N LEU A 1229 -29.35 10.90 3.70
CA LEU A 1229 -30.57 10.26 4.24
C LEU A 1229 -31.82 11.15 4.01
N PRO A 1230 -33.10 10.69 4.16
CA PRO A 1230 -33.62 9.87 5.28
C PRO A 1230 -34.68 8.79 4.83
N GLU A 1231 -35.56 8.17 5.64
CA GLU A 1231 -35.93 8.29 7.07
C GLU A 1231 -36.41 6.95 7.70
N ALA A 1232 -37.46 6.98 8.53
CA ALA A 1232 -38.13 5.90 9.28
C ALA A 1232 -39.67 6.20 9.30
N PRO A 1233 -40.61 5.38 9.85
CA PRO A 1233 -40.39 4.25 10.77
C PRO A 1233 -41.32 3.00 10.65
N ARG A 1234 -40.91 1.93 11.36
CA ARG A 1234 -41.71 0.91 12.10
C ARG A 1234 -42.79 0.07 11.38
N SER A 1235 -42.71 -1.25 11.65
CA SER A 1235 -43.71 -2.31 11.38
C SER A 1235 -43.92 -2.65 9.88
N VAL A 1236 -44.29 -3.87 9.48
CA VAL A 1236 -44.99 -4.96 10.18
C VAL A 1236 -44.19 -6.28 10.21
N LEU A 1237 -44.50 -7.11 11.21
CA LEU A 1237 -43.95 -8.45 11.44
C LEU A 1237 -44.21 -9.48 10.31
N SER A 1238 -43.39 -10.53 10.33
CA SER A 1238 -43.68 -11.92 9.89
C SER A 1238 -43.58 -12.28 8.40
N ARG A 1239 -43.52 -13.61 8.16
CA ARG A 1239 -43.74 -14.32 6.88
C ARG A 1239 -42.61 -14.28 5.86
N LEU A 1240 -41.57 -15.07 6.15
CA LEU A 1240 -41.07 -16.01 5.14
C LEU A 1240 -42.16 -17.08 4.88
N THR A 1241 -43.03 -16.82 3.91
CA THR A 1241 -43.94 -17.84 3.35
C THR A 1241 -43.97 -17.72 1.82
N SER A 1242 -43.97 -18.88 1.16
CA SER A 1242 -44.06 -19.10 -0.29
C SER A 1242 -42.97 -18.51 -1.21
N ARG A 1243 -42.50 -19.37 -2.11
CA ARG A 1243 -41.89 -19.00 -3.40
C ARG A 1243 -42.90 -18.21 -4.25
N VAL A 1244 -42.44 -17.30 -5.12
CA VAL A 1244 -42.90 -17.13 -6.52
C VAL A 1244 -42.02 -16.09 -7.22
N VAL A 1245 -41.93 -16.16 -8.56
CA VAL A 1245 -41.23 -15.19 -9.42
C VAL A 1245 -42.13 -13.99 -9.69
N MET A 1246 -41.57 -12.78 -9.78
CA MET A 1246 -42.25 -11.59 -10.30
C MET A 1246 -41.41 -10.95 -11.40
N VAL A 1247 -42.00 -10.80 -12.58
CA VAL A 1247 -41.49 -9.97 -13.69
C VAL A 1247 -41.74 -8.49 -13.35
N VAL A 1248 -40.94 -7.58 -13.91
CA VAL A 1248 -41.13 -6.12 -13.77
C VAL A 1248 -41.12 -5.48 -15.14
N GLU A 1249 -42.30 -5.07 -15.62
CA GLU A 1249 -42.45 -4.25 -16.81
C GLU A 1249 -41.79 -2.86 -16.64
N LYS A 1250 -41.51 -2.20 -17.76
CA LYS A 1250 -41.06 -0.80 -17.76
C LYS A 1250 -42.14 0.12 -18.32
N PRO A 1251 -42.37 1.30 -17.71
CA PRO A 1251 -43.17 2.35 -18.33
C PRO A 1251 -42.60 2.79 -19.68
N LYS A 1252 -43.47 3.30 -20.57
CA LYS A 1252 -43.04 4.13 -21.71
C LYS A 1252 -42.47 5.44 -21.17
N TYR A 1253 -41.50 6.02 -21.89
CA TYR A 1253 -40.77 7.19 -21.43
C TYR A 1253 -41.48 8.53 -21.72
N TRP A 1254 -42.38 8.54 -22.73
CA TRP A 1254 -43.24 9.67 -23.09
C TRP A 1254 -44.66 9.16 -23.38
N GLU A 1255 -45.68 10.02 -23.20
CA GLU A 1255 -47.08 9.64 -23.42
C GLU A 1255 -47.66 10.15 -24.75
N THR A 1256 -47.18 11.29 -25.29
CA THR A 1256 -47.57 11.77 -26.64
C THR A 1256 -46.39 12.34 -27.44
N PRO A 1257 -46.47 12.38 -28.80
CA PRO A 1257 -45.38 12.90 -29.64
C PRO A 1257 -45.08 14.39 -29.46
N GLU A 1258 -46.03 15.20 -28.97
CA GLU A 1258 -45.82 16.63 -28.73
C GLU A 1258 -44.80 16.89 -27.59
N GLN A 1259 -44.67 15.94 -26.64
CA GLN A 1259 -43.67 16.01 -25.58
C GLN A 1259 -42.24 15.81 -26.12
N GLU A 1260 -42.06 15.02 -27.18
CA GLU A 1260 -40.75 14.76 -27.81
C GLU A 1260 -40.27 15.93 -28.69
N ALA A 1261 -41.12 16.93 -28.96
CA ALA A 1261 -40.85 18.01 -29.91
C ALA A 1261 -40.64 19.40 -29.27
N THR A 1262 -40.60 19.49 -27.94
CA THR A 1262 -40.63 20.79 -27.20
C THR A 1262 -39.44 21.00 -26.23
N GLU A 1263 -38.57 20.00 -26.05
CA GLU A 1263 -37.27 20.11 -25.35
C GLU A 1263 -36.10 19.78 -26.31
#